data_AF-A0A7J5L139-F1
#
_entry.id   AF-A0A7J5L139-F1
#
_cell.length_a   1.000
_cell.length_b   1.000
_cell.length_c   1.000
_cell.angle_alpha   90.00
_cell.angle_beta   90.00
_cell.angle_gamma   90.00
#
_symmetry.space_group_name_H-M   'P 1'
#
loop_
_entity.id
_entity.type
_entity.pdbx_description
1 polymer ?
#
loop_
_entity_poly.entity_id
_entity_poly.type
_entity_poly.pdbx_seq_one_letter_code
_entity_poly.pdbx_strand_id
1 'polypeptide(L)'
;MTNRKRKERQEKPVSRKAVTPVYNQILVQPVHRGINDIGTWKSALRAADMGLRSKLYDLYEDILMDGTVTDAIGKRIEAITDCDINFTVNRKEVPRITELIDTVEFENQLKEIMWSLFWGISVDEYSFVNGFDFNSIPRKHIRPKEKLILRRQYDTDGISYSDDGMIIQWGEDNDLGLLLKVAPYVIYKRGGFGDWAQFVELFGMPQRIGKYNSMDEQSRRLLIQAFEEAGSAPYIVIPKESDVEQTTLSGSSNGALYNDFRNACNEEILITVLGQTMTTKDGASLSQSKVHLEVQEKKHRSDRRFVIRMLNKYLVPLLESRGYPVHGGKFSFVDKKDELTVSDLKTLSTMIPIPRSYGYEKYGIPEPKDGEEVFMGAPADTGNDDRPAKAVKPQVRNGTPVGTVENADERTLWERIKSFFVAAPHPGGAGIIRMSDTSPLDERLIAAVWNGELAGFSPELFRFFAEDFLKAVRTAFEEGPRNADVDVAYKLSDDLFRMAMEQNLFHFSAAKTLAEIQELNRLFRESGNFGEFHRRAKETTEVFNKTWQRTEYETAVLTAEGMSTYRKLRTRKKVYPFWEYLTVNDGRVREEHMKLHGVILPENDPRWNKIYPPNGWACRCLVTGRMKHQVKVDLEEMRRRVDGFLKTAEWKKAEAQGWGVNRCDSAQVFTADQMYIRKFPQQASSYLKDMTAERWNLPGVQAMKRDASGNIPVSGRSEQEVWETYAEDGRIVLTDYDGRKVIVEKKQFDSHTAGKGRDNRIRYWDAMLETLHAPDEVWLNDEIKHDLLDTYCLLKYYRDEALAVNYRIEGEKLVLKTWYVMQTRTPGNRKVNLKKEIWDKRRRGLLIKKRRSASSRPSEP
;
A
#
# COMPACT_ATOMS: atom_id res chain seq x y z
N MET A 1 25.20 59.63 86.05
CA MET A 1 23.85 59.03 85.92
C MET A 1 23.54 58.90 84.42
N THR A 2 24.13 57.91 83.78
CA THR A 2 23.54 56.62 83.32
C THR A 2 22.69 56.71 82.05
N ASN A 3 23.38 56.30 80.99
CA ASN A 3 23.02 56.06 79.60
C ASN A 3 21.72 55.29 79.31
N ARG A 4 21.17 55.62 78.14
CA ARG A 4 20.20 54.89 77.32
C ARG A 4 20.43 53.36 77.30
N LYS A 5 19.37 52.59 77.55
CA LYS A 5 19.22 51.20 77.04
C LYS A 5 17.85 51.02 76.39
N ARG A 6 17.89 50.62 75.12
CA ARG A 6 16.80 50.04 74.31
C ARG A 6 16.13 48.91 75.08
N LYS A 7 14.80 48.93 75.18
CA LYS A 7 13.99 47.74 75.52
C LYS A 7 13.51 47.13 74.20
N GLU A 8 13.98 45.93 73.90
CA GLU A 8 13.50 45.07 72.82
C GLU A 8 11.99 44.82 73.02
N ARG A 9 11.19 45.16 72.00
CA ARG A 9 9.85 44.60 71.85
C ARG A 9 10.04 43.22 71.25
N GLN A 10 9.82 42.19 72.07
CA GLN A 10 9.60 40.82 71.58
C GLN A 10 8.45 40.85 70.58
N GLU A 11 8.76 40.58 69.32
CA GLU A 11 7.75 40.23 68.32
C GLU A 11 7.10 38.92 68.76
N LYS A 12 5.76 38.95 68.88
CA LYS A 12 4.96 37.75 69.06
C LYS A 12 5.25 36.80 67.89
N PRO A 13 5.40 35.49 68.12
CA PRO A 13 5.57 34.54 67.02
C PRO A 13 4.32 34.61 66.15
N VAL A 14 4.49 35.03 64.90
CA VAL A 14 3.45 34.92 63.88
C VAL A 14 3.15 33.44 63.76
N SER A 15 1.97 33.02 64.23
CA SER A 15 1.50 31.65 63.99
C SER A 15 1.46 31.46 62.47
N ARG A 16 2.38 30.67 61.91
CA ARG A 16 2.25 30.15 60.55
C ARG A 16 0.96 29.34 60.54
N LYS A 17 -0.14 29.95 60.09
CA LYS A 17 -1.35 29.20 59.74
C LYS A 17 -0.89 28.17 58.72
N ALA A 18 -1.05 26.89 59.03
CA ALA A 18 -0.90 25.83 58.05
C ALA A 18 -1.88 26.15 56.91
N VAL A 19 -1.35 26.51 55.75
CA VAL A 19 -2.18 26.74 54.56
C VAL A 19 -2.72 25.37 54.16
N THR A 20 -4.02 25.17 54.29
CA THR A 20 -4.66 23.92 53.86
C THR A 20 -4.56 23.83 52.34
N PRO A 21 -4.02 22.73 51.77
CA PRO A 21 -3.95 22.55 50.31
C PRO A 21 -5.30 22.80 49.64
N VAL A 22 -5.30 23.49 48.51
CA VAL A 22 -6.49 23.84 47.73
C VAL A 22 -7.21 22.57 47.29
N TYR A 23 -6.48 21.55 46.85
CA TYR A 23 -7.05 20.26 46.45
C TYR A 23 -7.94 19.63 47.53
N ASN A 24 -7.55 19.71 48.80
CA ASN A 24 -8.29 19.15 49.94
C ASN A 24 -9.58 19.92 50.28
N GLN A 25 -9.82 21.08 49.65
CA GLN A 25 -11.00 21.91 49.87
C GLN A 25 -12.07 21.72 48.79
N ILE A 26 -11.81 20.88 47.79
CA ILE A 26 -12.69 20.65 46.63
C ILE A 26 -13.70 19.54 46.92
N LEU A 27 -14.97 19.80 46.64
CA LEU A 27 -16.03 18.80 46.73
C LEU A 27 -16.22 18.12 45.37
N VAL A 28 -15.52 17.00 45.18
CA VAL A 28 -15.60 16.20 43.94
C VAL A 28 -16.95 15.49 43.86
N GLN A 29 -17.66 15.67 42.75
CA GLN A 29 -18.91 14.97 42.46
C GLN A 29 -18.69 13.83 41.45
N PRO A 30 -19.54 12.79 41.45
CA PRO A 30 -19.47 11.70 40.48
C PRO A 30 -19.54 12.20 39.03
N VAL A 31 -18.88 11.48 38.12
CA VAL A 31 -18.95 11.77 36.69
C VAL A 31 -20.35 11.48 36.16
N HIS A 32 -20.94 12.43 35.43
CA HIS A 32 -22.24 12.23 34.80
C HIS A 32 -22.06 11.42 33.51
N ARG A 33 -22.51 10.17 33.50
CA ARG A 33 -22.45 9.28 32.32
C ARG A 33 -23.84 9.15 31.71
N GLY A 34 -24.03 9.68 30.50
CA GLY A 34 -25.31 9.66 29.81
C GLY A 34 -25.13 9.51 28.29
N ILE A 35 -26.23 9.27 27.58
CA ILE A 35 -26.21 9.19 26.12
C ILE A 35 -25.95 10.61 25.57
N ASN A 36 -24.83 10.77 24.87
CA ASN A 36 -24.44 12.03 24.26
C ASN A 36 -24.80 12.04 22.78
N ASP A 37 -25.37 13.15 22.31
CA ASP A 37 -25.62 13.41 20.90
C ASP A 37 -24.90 14.70 20.44
N ILE A 38 -25.04 15.02 19.15
CA ILE A 38 -24.46 16.24 18.58
C ILE A 38 -25.06 17.52 19.17
N GLY A 39 -26.31 17.47 19.63
CA GLY A 39 -26.95 18.56 20.36
C GLY A 39 -26.26 18.84 21.70
N THR A 40 -25.93 17.78 22.45
CA THR A 40 -25.14 17.84 23.69
C THR A 40 -23.76 18.42 23.44
N TRP A 41 -23.05 17.96 22.41
CA TRP A 41 -21.74 18.52 22.03
C TRP A 41 -21.82 20.02 21.68
N LYS A 42 -22.78 20.44 20.83
CA LYS A 42 -22.97 21.87 20.49
C LYS A 42 -23.30 22.71 21.71
N SER A 43 -24.13 22.18 22.62
CA SER A 43 -24.53 22.88 23.84
C SER A 43 -23.37 23.02 24.82
N ALA A 44 -22.54 21.98 24.97
CA ALA A 44 -21.33 21.98 25.78
C ALA A 44 -20.29 22.97 25.24
N LEU A 45 -20.10 23.03 23.91
CA LEU A 45 -19.22 24.01 23.26
C LEU A 45 -19.68 25.45 23.53
N ARG A 46 -20.97 25.75 23.30
CA ARG A 46 -21.52 27.09 23.60
C ARG A 46 -21.34 27.48 25.07
N ALA A 47 -21.53 26.54 26.00
CA ALA A 47 -21.29 26.77 27.42
C ALA A 47 -19.81 27.06 27.70
N ALA A 48 -18.90 26.30 27.09
CA ALA A 48 -17.46 26.49 27.24
C ALA A 48 -16.98 27.85 26.67
N ASP A 49 -17.55 28.32 25.57
CA ASP A 49 -17.28 29.65 25.01
C ASP A 49 -17.63 30.77 26.01
N MET A 50 -18.67 30.55 26.82
CA MET A 50 -19.09 31.42 27.93
C MET A 50 -18.29 31.20 29.22
N GLY A 51 -17.24 30.36 29.21
CA GLY A 51 -16.40 30.06 30.38
C GLY A 51 -16.91 28.90 31.25
N LEU A 52 -18.07 28.32 30.94
CA LEU A 52 -18.67 27.21 31.68
C LEU A 52 -18.28 25.86 31.07
N ARG A 53 -17.14 25.31 31.52
CA ARG A 53 -16.55 24.09 30.94
C ARG A 53 -16.98 22.77 31.59
N SER A 54 -17.79 22.79 32.66
CA SER A 54 -18.18 21.55 33.37
C SER A 54 -18.83 20.52 32.45
N LYS A 55 -19.83 20.93 31.66
CA LYS A 55 -20.52 20.08 30.67
C LYS A 55 -19.59 19.54 29.58
N LEU A 56 -18.60 20.34 29.20
CA LEU A 56 -17.60 19.93 28.20
C LEU A 56 -16.71 18.82 28.76
N TYR A 57 -16.30 18.94 30.03
CA TYR A 57 -15.47 17.93 30.67
C TYR A 57 -16.25 16.66 31.01
N ASP A 58 -17.55 16.73 31.33
CA ASP A 58 -18.41 15.54 31.40
C ASP A 58 -18.45 14.80 30.06
N LEU A 59 -18.54 15.53 28.94
CA LEU A 59 -18.51 14.95 27.61
C LEU A 59 -17.16 14.28 27.31
N TYR A 60 -16.03 14.89 27.72
CA TYR A 60 -14.70 14.32 27.51
C TYR A 60 -14.47 13.02 28.29
N GLU A 61 -14.92 12.95 29.54
CA GLU A 61 -14.88 11.72 30.34
C GLU A 61 -15.63 10.57 29.64
N ASP A 62 -16.79 10.83 29.04
CA ASP A 62 -17.52 9.82 28.28
C ASP A 62 -16.82 9.44 26.96
N ILE A 63 -16.20 10.39 26.27
CA ILE A 63 -15.45 10.14 25.03
C ILE A 63 -14.24 9.25 25.26
N LEU A 64 -13.54 9.40 26.39
CA LEU A 64 -12.36 8.59 26.74
C LEU A 64 -12.69 7.12 27.03
N MET A 65 -13.97 6.76 27.09
CA MET A 65 -14.38 5.35 27.07
C MET A 65 -14.16 4.68 25.70
N ASP A 66 -13.93 5.45 24.63
CA ASP A 66 -13.62 4.91 23.31
C ASP A 66 -12.16 4.45 23.21
N GLY A 67 -11.96 3.15 23.01
CA GLY A 67 -10.62 2.57 22.96
C GLY A 67 -9.72 3.11 21.85
N THR A 68 -10.26 3.59 20.72
CA THR A 68 -9.45 4.17 19.63
C THR A 68 -8.89 5.53 20.02
N VAL A 69 -9.68 6.33 20.74
CA VAL A 69 -9.23 7.63 21.26
C VAL A 69 -8.14 7.43 22.29
N THR A 70 -8.37 6.55 23.26
CA THR A 70 -7.45 6.34 24.39
C THR A 70 -6.13 5.72 23.95
N ASP A 71 -6.13 4.77 23.00
CA ASP A 71 -4.91 4.24 22.39
C ASP A 71 -4.11 5.31 21.63
N ALA A 72 -4.79 6.14 20.84
CA ALA A 72 -4.14 7.20 20.07
C ALA A 72 -3.51 8.28 20.97
N ILE A 73 -4.17 8.61 22.09
CA ILE A 73 -3.64 9.53 23.09
C ILE A 73 -2.47 8.88 23.84
N GLY A 74 -2.63 7.63 24.27
CA GLY A 74 -1.61 6.83 24.97
C GLY A 74 -0.28 6.81 24.20
N LYS A 75 -0.32 6.50 22.90
CA LYS A 75 0.86 6.52 22.01
C LYS A 75 1.63 7.84 21.99
N ARG A 76 0.98 8.98 22.22
CA ARG A 76 1.65 10.29 22.28
C ARG A 76 2.20 10.59 23.66
N ILE A 77 1.51 10.15 24.71
CA ILE A 77 1.99 10.27 26.09
C ILE A 77 3.21 9.36 26.29
N GLU A 78 3.12 8.11 25.87
CA GLU A 78 4.21 7.11 25.94
C GLU A 78 5.46 7.57 25.19
N ALA A 79 5.29 8.15 24.00
CA ALA A 79 6.41 8.71 23.23
C ALA A 79 7.16 9.85 23.95
N ILE A 80 6.56 10.47 24.96
CA ILE A 80 7.19 11.48 25.81
C ILE A 80 7.84 10.86 27.04
N THR A 81 7.15 9.94 27.71
CA THR A 81 7.67 9.28 28.91
C THR A 81 8.83 8.34 28.60
N ASP A 82 8.88 7.76 27.39
CA ASP A 82 9.95 6.87 26.94
C ASP A 82 11.22 7.60 26.47
N CYS A 83 11.19 8.94 26.40
CA CYS A 83 12.34 9.72 25.96
C CYS A 83 13.26 10.10 27.13
N ASP A 84 14.56 9.97 26.92
CA ASP A 84 15.57 10.42 27.88
C ASP A 84 15.54 11.95 28.02
N ILE A 85 15.15 12.44 29.19
CA ILE A 85 15.18 13.87 29.55
C ILE A 85 16.39 14.13 30.41
N ASN A 86 17.12 15.20 30.11
CA ASN A 86 18.15 15.71 31.00
C ASN A 86 17.96 17.18 31.32
N PHE A 87 18.57 17.60 32.44
CA PHE A 87 18.66 18.99 32.83
C PHE A 87 20.13 19.40 32.88
N THR A 88 20.49 20.42 32.11
CA THR A 88 21.88 20.86 32.03
C THR A 88 22.04 22.33 32.40
N VAL A 89 23.09 22.62 33.18
CA VAL A 89 23.59 23.97 33.47
C VAL A 89 24.98 24.05 32.86
N ASN A 90 25.23 25.03 31.97
CA ASN A 90 26.52 25.15 31.27
C ASN A 90 26.98 23.84 30.58
N ARG A 91 26.02 23.07 30.03
CA ARG A 91 26.24 21.75 29.38
C ARG A 91 26.73 20.62 30.32
N LYS A 92 26.62 20.80 31.63
CA LYS A 92 26.85 19.73 32.61
C LYS A 92 25.53 19.34 33.25
N GLU A 93 25.30 18.04 33.41
CA GLU A 93 24.14 17.53 34.11
C GLU A 93 24.23 17.83 35.61
N VAL A 94 23.07 18.05 36.22
CA VAL A 94 22.96 18.39 37.63
C VAL A 94 22.41 17.17 38.36
N PRO A 95 23.24 16.42 39.13
CA PRO A 95 22.85 15.14 39.73
C PRO A 95 21.54 15.19 40.51
N ARG A 96 21.32 16.27 41.27
CA ARG A 96 20.10 16.45 42.07
C ARG A 96 18.82 16.58 41.23
N ILE A 97 18.93 17.08 40.00
CA ILE A 97 17.79 17.17 39.08
C ILE A 97 17.63 15.86 38.30
N THR A 98 18.72 15.16 38.00
CA THR A 98 18.66 13.79 37.47
C THR A 98 17.90 12.86 38.42
N GLU A 99 18.21 12.90 39.73
CA GLU A 99 17.45 12.17 40.75
C GLU A 99 15.95 12.51 40.75
N LEU A 100 15.58 13.76 40.48
CA LEU A 100 14.19 14.19 40.39
C LEU A 100 13.52 13.67 39.11
N ILE A 101 14.23 13.71 37.98
CA ILE A 101 13.73 13.21 36.69
C ILE A 101 13.39 11.71 36.77
N ASP A 102 14.18 10.93 37.51
CA ASP A 102 14.01 9.48 37.66
C ASP A 102 12.88 9.09 38.65
N THR A 103 12.08 10.05 39.13
CA THR A 103 10.95 9.78 40.04
C THR A 103 9.63 9.52 39.30
N VAL A 104 8.73 8.75 39.94
CA VAL A 104 7.37 8.49 39.43
C VAL A 104 6.57 9.80 39.35
N GLU A 105 6.77 10.69 40.32
CA GLU A 105 6.13 12.00 40.38
C GLU A 105 6.52 12.86 39.17
N PHE A 106 7.78 12.82 38.72
CA PHE A 106 8.18 13.53 37.52
C PHE A 106 7.58 12.92 36.25
N GLU A 107 7.53 11.59 36.12
CA GLU A 107 6.84 10.93 35.00
C GLU A 107 5.34 11.33 34.96
N ASN A 108 4.67 11.32 36.12
CA ASN A 108 3.28 11.78 36.24
C ASN A 108 3.13 13.25 35.84
N GLN A 109 4.12 14.09 36.14
CA GLN A 109 4.10 15.48 35.70
C GLN A 109 4.14 15.61 34.17
N LEU A 110 4.94 14.79 33.48
CA LEU A 110 4.98 14.76 32.02
C LEU A 110 3.61 14.34 31.45
N LYS A 111 2.96 13.34 32.07
CA LYS A 111 1.61 12.90 31.70
C LYS A 111 0.59 14.03 31.85
N GLU A 112 0.59 14.77 32.96
CA GLU A 112 -0.36 15.88 33.17
C GLU A 112 -0.14 17.05 32.21
N ILE A 113 1.12 17.38 31.90
CA ILE A 113 1.44 18.36 30.85
C ILE A 113 0.87 17.88 29.51
N MET A 114 1.04 16.61 29.16
CA MET A 114 0.48 16.06 27.92
C MET A 114 -1.05 16.04 27.93
N TRP A 115 -1.69 15.69 29.06
CA TRP A 115 -3.14 15.74 29.20
C TRP A 115 -3.70 17.15 29.01
N SER A 116 -2.95 18.20 29.38
CA SER A 116 -3.36 19.58 29.10
C SER A 116 -3.57 19.85 27.61
N LEU A 117 -2.85 19.18 26.71
CA LEU A 117 -3.06 19.31 25.27
C LEU A 117 -4.38 18.70 24.79
N PHE A 118 -4.81 17.62 25.43
CA PHE A 118 -6.02 16.88 25.03
C PHE A 118 -7.29 17.48 25.66
N TRP A 119 -7.19 17.86 26.93
CA TRP A 119 -8.28 18.49 27.70
C TRP A 119 -8.33 20.01 27.55
N GLY A 120 -7.30 20.62 26.95
CA GLY A 120 -7.11 22.06 26.82
C GLY A 120 -6.47 22.70 28.06
N ILE A 121 -6.57 22.04 29.22
CA ILE A 121 -5.98 22.54 30.46
C ILE A 121 -5.64 21.42 31.45
N SER A 122 -4.61 21.67 32.25
CA SER A 122 -4.39 21.02 33.55
C SER A 122 -3.89 22.07 34.55
N VAL A 123 -4.24 21.94 35.83
CA VAL A 123 -3.76 22.85 36.89
C VAL A 123 -3.27 21.99 38.04
N ASP A 124 -2.01 22.14 38.41
CA ASP A 124 -1.35 21.29 39.38
C ASP A 124 -0.91 22.11 40.60
N GLU A 125 -1.27 21.63 41.80
CA GLU A 125 -0.84 22.18 43.08
C GLU A 125 0.34 21.38 43.63
N TYR A 126 1.51 22.02 43.76
CA TYR A 126 2.75 21.39 44.17
C TYR A 126 2.92 21.32 45.68
N SER A 127 3.52 20.22 46.13
CA SER A 127 3.95 20.01 47.50
C SER A 127 5.43 19.62 47.51
N PHE A 128 6.19 20.23 48.42
CA PHE A 128 7.60 19.91 48.64
C PHE A 128 7.85 19.30 50.03
N VAL A 129 6.78 18.89 50.72
CA VAL A 129 6.87 18.42 52.11
C VAL A 129 7.62 17.09 52.23
N ASN A 130 7.39 16.17 51.29
CA ASN A 130 7.99 14.82 51.26
C ASN A 130 8.90 14.59 50.04
N GLY A 131 9.41 15.65 49.42
CA GLY A 131 10.06 15.60 48.12
C GLY A 131 9.22 16.28 47.05
N PHE A 132 9.60 16.14 45.78
CA PHE A 132 8.83 16.68 44.66
C PHE A 132 7.52 15.90 44.50
N ASP A 133 6.39 16.54 44.73
CA ASP A 133 5.05 15.95 44.61
C ASP A 133 4.05 17.00 44.13
N PHE A 134 2.93 16.58 43.56
CA PHE A 134 1.86 17.48 43.13
C PHE A 134 0.50 16.77 43.08
N ASN A 135 -0.57 17.57 43.21
CA ASN A 135 -1.95 17.10 43.02
C ASN A 135 -2.60 17.88 41.87
N SER A 136 -3.14 17.17 40.90
CA SER A 136 -3.86 17.80 39.80
C SER A 136 -5.29 18.18 40.22
N ILE A 137 -5.66 19.43 39.98
CA ILE A 137 -6.96 19.97 40.31
C ILE A 137 -8.00 19.39 39.34
N PRO A 138 -9.13 18.83 39.84
CA PRO A 138 -10.19 18.32 38.97
C PRO A 138 -10.68 19.37 37.96
N ARG A 139 -10.55 19.07 36.67
CA ARG A 139 -10.74 20.04 35.57
C ARG A 139 -12.09 20.78 35.59
N LYS A 140 -13.15 20.13 36.07
CA LYS A 140 -14.51 20.71 36.22
C LYS A 140 -14.57 21.90 37.18
N HIS A 141 -13.61 22.01 38.08
CA HIS A 141 -13.54 23.06 39.09
C HIS A 141 -12.67 24.25 38.64
N ILE A 142 -12.05 24.17 37.46
CA ILE A 142 -11.14 25.21 36.98
C ILE A 142 -11.93 26.24 36.16
N ARG A 143 -11.69 27.52 36.43
CA ARG A 143 -12.12 28.67 35.64
C ARG A 143 -10.89 29.40 35.12
N PRO A 144 -10.42 29.06 33.90
CA PRO A 144 -9.10 29.46 33.42
C PRO A 144 -8.95 30.98 33.20
N LYS A 145 -9.98 31.62 32.65
CA LYS A 145 -9.98 33.07 32.35
C LYS A 145 -9.92 33.90 33.63
N GLU A 146 -10.67 33.49 34.64
CA GLU A 146 -10.79 34.15 35.93
C GLU A 146 -9.68 33.74 36.91
N LYS A 147 -8.89 32.71 36.57
CA LYS A 147 -7.87 32.10 37.43
C LYS A 147 -8.41 31.66 38.79
N LEU A 148 -9.59 31.01 38.78
CA LEU A 148 -10.26 30.51 39.97
C LEU A 148 -10.35 28.97 39.99
N ILE A 149 -10.21 28.40 41.18
CA ILE A 149 -10.55 27.00 41.51
C ILE A 149 -11.83 27.02 42.36
N LEU A 150 -12.90 26.47 41.82
CA LEU A 150 -14.21 26.45 42.46
C LEU A 150 -14.29 25.32 43.51
N ARG A 151 -14.89 25.58 44.67
CA ARG A 151 -15.11 24.54 45.69
C ARG A 151 -16.16 23.53 45.23
N ARG A 152 -17.21 24.00 44.58
CA ARG A 152 -18.23 23.21 43.85
C ARG A 152 -18.32 23.70 42.40
N GLN A 153 -18.69 22.81 41.49
CA GLN A 153 -18.62 23.04 40.04
C GLN A 153 -19.45 24.24 39.51
N TYR A 154 -20.50 24.60 40.26
CA TYR A 154 -21.45 25.66 39.91
C TYR A 154 -21.32 26.91 40.79
N ASP A 155 -20.29 26.98 41.63
CA ASP A 155 -20.05 28.17 42.43
C ASP A 155 -19.72 29.36 41.52
N THR A 156 -20.07 30.57 41.99
CA THR A 156 -19.82 31.83 41.28
C THR A 156 -18.51 32.48 41.73
N ASP A 157 -17.96 32.04 42.85
CA ASP A 157 -16.67 32.43 43.40
C ASP A 157 -15.77 31.19 43.63
N GLY A 158 -14.49 31.43 43.87
CA GLY A 158 -13.52 30.36 44.03
C GLY A 158 -12.22 30.85 44.66
N ILE A 159 -11.28 29.93 44.81
CA ILE A 159 -9.94 30.21 45.30
C ILE A 159 -9.11 30.70 44.11
N SER A 160 -8.62 31.93 44.18
CA SER A 160 -7.72 32.46 43.15
C SER A 160 -6.35 31.79 43.23
N TYR A 161 -5.82 31.42 42.06
CA TYR A 161 -4.47 30.87 41.91
C TYR A 161 -3.56 31.79 41.08
N SER A 162 -3.96 33.04 40.82
CA SER A 162 -3.21 33.96 39.95
C SER A 162 -1.80 34.28 40.46
N ASP A 163 -1.67 34.42 41.78
CA ASP A 163 -0.43 34.81 42.47
C ASP A 163 0.15 33.67 43.33
N ASP A 164 -0.39 32.45 43.19
CA ASP A 164 0.07 31.30 43.97
C ASP A 164 1.27 30.63 43.28
N GLY A 165 2.46 30.88 43.83
CA GLY A 165 3.70 30.27 43.37
C GLY A 165 3.87 28.78 43.69
N MET A 166 2.82 28.08 44.13
CA MET A 166 2.75 26.61 44.24
C MET A 166 1.76 26.00 43.25
N ILE A 167 1.07 26.79 42.44
CA ILE A 167 0.09 26.29 41.47
C ILE A 167 0.55 26.65 40.05
N ILE A 168 0.63 25.64 39.17
CA ILE A 168 0.95 25.85 37.76
C ILE A 168 -0.25 25.48 36.90
N GLN A 169 -0.61 26.38 35.98
CA GLN A 169 -1.53 26.08 34.89
C GLN A 169 -0.76 25.65 33.64
N TRP A 170 -1.10 24.47 33.15
CA TRP A 170 -0.68 23.96 31.85
C TRP A 170 -1.76 24.24 30.82
N GLY A 171 -1.37 24.84 29.69
CA GLY A 171 -2.30 25.25 28.63
C GLY A 171 -2.80 26.69 28.76
N GLU A 172 -3.53 27.14 27.75
CA GLU A 172 -3.99 28.53 27.62
C GLU A 172 -5.44 28.70 28.08
N ASP A 173 -5.81 29.92 28.48
CA ASP A 173 -7.12 30.21 29.09
C ASP A 173 -8.30 29.95 28.15
N ASN A 174 -8.09 30.01 26.84
CA ASN A 174 -9.10 29.78 25.81
C ASN A 174 -8.98 28.41 25.12
N ASP A 175 -8.00 27.59 25.51
CA ASP A 175 -7.82 26.28 24.88
C ASP A 175 -8.88 25.30 25.40
N LEU A 176 -9.59 24.67 24.46
CA LEU A 176 -10.62 23.66 24.73
C LEU A 176 -10.09 22.23 24.52
N GLY A 177 -8.88 22.08 23.99
CA GLY A 177 -8.23 20.80 23.82
C GLY A 177 -8.64 20.03 22.56
N LEU A 178 -7.84 19.02 22.23
CA LEU A 178 -8.06 18.17 21.06
C LEU A 178 -9.30 17.28 21.19
N LEU A 179 -9.72 16.92 22.42
CA LEU A 179 -10.93 16.11 22.64
C LEU A 179 -12.19 16.79 22.10
N LEU A 180 -12.25 18.12 22.05
CA LEU A 180 -13.36 18.85 21.43
C LEU A 180 -13.59 18.44 19.97
N LYS A 181 -12.47 18.30 19.23
CA LYS A 181 -12.47 18.02 17.79
C LYS A 181 -12.80 16.55 17.51
N VAL A 182 -12.40 15.68 18.42
CA VAL A 182 -12.61 14.22 18.33
C VAL A 182 -14.04 13.84 18.74
N ALA A 183 -14.66 14.62 19.62
CA ALA A 183 -15.99 14.37 20.20
C ALA A 183 -17.08 13.99 19.20
N PRO A 184 -17.31 14.71 18.08
CA PRO A 184 -18.38 14.38 17.15
C PRO A 184 -18.22 12.99 16.54
N TYR A 185 -16.99 12.60 16.17
CA TYR A 185 -16.71 11.31 15.55
C TYR A 185 -16.96 10.15 16.51
N VAL A 186 -16.69 10.33 17.79
CA VAL A 186 -16.95 9.31 18.83
C VAL A 186 -18.44 9.16 19.07
N ILE A 187 -19.18 10.27 19.11
CA ILE A 187 -20.66 10.27 19.21
C ILE A 187 -21.26 9.52 18.02
N TYR A 188 -20.84 9.86 16.79
CA TYR A 188 -21.31 9.20 15.57
C TYR A 188 -20.96 7.71 15.52
N LYS A 189 -19.72 7.37 15.87
CA LYS A 189 -19.22 5.99 15.90
C LYS A 189 -20.01 5.14 16.89
N ARG A 190 -20.18 5.59 18.14
CA ARG A 190 -20.88 4.83 19.18
C ARG A 190 -22.36 4.69 18.88
N GLY A 191 -23.01 5.74 18.37
CA GLY A 191 -24.39 5.69 17.90
C GLY A 191 -24.58 4.69 16.75
N GLY A 192 -23.80 4.84 15.68
CA GLY A 192 -23.89 3.97 14.51
C GLY A 192 -23.50 2.52 14.79
N PHE A 193 -22.64 2.25 15.78
CA PHE A 193 -22.33 0.89 16.22
C PHE A 193 -23.50 0.25 16.97
N GLY A 194 -24.25 1.02 17.76
CA GLY A 194 -25.50 0.57 18.38
C GLY A 194 -26.56 0.22 17.33
N ASP A 195 -26.77 1.10 16.36
CA ASP A 195 -27.72 0.86 15.25
C ASP A 195 -27.32 -0.37 14.44
N TRP A 196 -26.01 -0.57 14.22
CA TRP A 196 -25.50 -1.75 13.51
C TRP A 196 -25.71 -3.04 14.30
N ALA A 197 -25.50 -3.01 15.63
CA ALA A 197 -25.80 -4.15 16.48
C ALA A 197 -27.28 -4.52 16.41
N GLN A 198 -28.19 -3.53 16.45
CA GLN A 198 -29.62 -3.74 16.26
C GLN A 198 -29.95 -4.30 14.86
N PHE A 199 -29.27 -3.82 13.81
CA PHE A 199 -29.40 -4.37 12.46
C PHE A 199 -28.97 -5.84 12.40
N VAL A 200 -27.83 -6.19 13.00
CA VAL A 200 -27.34 -7.58 13.03
C VAL A 200 -28.28 -8.46 13.85
N GLU A 201 -28.86 -7.97 14.93
CA GLU A 201 -29.86 -8.71 15.71
C GLU A 201 -31.14 -8.99 14.91
N LEU A 202 -31.66 -7.98 14.20
CA LEU A 202 -32.91 -8.10 13.43
C LEU A 202 -32.75 -8.86 12.11
N PHE A 203 -31.61 -8.73 11.43
CA PHE A 203 -31.41 -9.22 10.05
C PHE A 203 -30.26 -10.22 9.91
N GLY A 204 -29.41 -10.40 10.91
CA GLY A 204 -28.27 -11.33 10.87
C GLY A 204 -28.63 -12.78 11.14
N MET A 205 -29.84 -13.06 11.65
CA MET A 205 -30.36 -14.41 11.86
C MET A 205 -31.50 -14.71 10.87
N PRO A 206 -31.53 -15.88 10.23
CA PRO A 206 -32.61 -16.23 9.30
C PRO A 206 -33.93 -16.40 10.05
N GLN A 207 -34.98 -15.73 9.58
CA GLN A 207 -36.33 -15.86 10.14
C GLN A 207 -36.97 -17.17 9.72
N ARG A 208 -37.56 -17.90 10.68
CA ARG A 208 -38.22 -19.19 10.43
C ARG A 208 -39.72 -18.96 10.21
N ILE A 209 -40.26 -19.40 9.08
CA ILE A 209 -41.69 -19.26 8.77
C ILE A 209 -42.36 -20.63 8.83
N GLY A 210 -43.28 -20.80 9.78
CA GLY A 210 -44.14 -21.97 9.89
C GLY A 210 -45.51 -21.72 9.29
N LYS A 211 -45.93 -22.55 8.34
CA LYS A 211 -47.28 -22.47 7.75
C LYS A 211 -48.16 -23.59 8.32
N TYR A 212 -49.34 -23.25 8.85
CA TYR A 212 -50.33 -24.22 9.37
C TYR A 212 -51.68 -24.07 8.65
N ASN A 213 -52.54 -25.08 8.75
CA ASN A 213 -53.90 -25.01 8.22
C ASN A 213 -54.77 -24.20 9.19
N SER A 214 -55.49 -23.17 8.71
CA SER A 214 -56.36 -22.31 9.53
C SER A 214 -57.37 -23.08 10.40
N MET A 215 -57.78 -24.27 9.96
CA MET A 215 -58.76 -25.11 10.65
C MET A 215 -58.15 -26.07 11.67
N ASP A 216 -56.82 -26.11 11.82
CA ASP A 216 -56.10 -27.02 12.71
C ASP A 216 -55.22 -26.28 13.74
N GLU A 217 -55.86 -25.87 14.84
CA GLU A 217 -55.22 -25.13 15.93
C GLU A 217 -54.22 -25.97 16.74
N GLN A 218 -54.33 -27.31 16.70
CA GLN A 218 -53.39 -28.18 17.41
C GLN A 218 -52.02 -28.17 16.72
N SER A 219 -52.02 -28.22 15.39
CA SER A 219 -50.80 -28.09 14.59
C SER A 219 -50.10 -26.75 14.79
N ARG A 220 -50.85 -25.65 14.95
CA ARG A 220 -50.29 -24.32 15.24
C ARG A 220 -49.48 -24.31 16.54
N ARG A 221 -50.04 -24.88 17.62
CA ARG A 221 -49.40 -24.88 18.96
C ARG A 221 -48.14 -25.73 19.00
N LEU A 222 -48.17 -26.91 18.37
CA LEU A 222 -46.99 -27.77 18.25
C LEU A 222 -45.86 -27.10 17.45
N LEU A 223 -46.21 -26.35 16.41
CA LEU A 223 -45.24 -25.63 15.59
C LEU A 223 -44.59 -24.46 16.35
N ILE A 224 -45.38 -23.73 17.16
CA ILE A 224 -44.86 -22.69 18.06
C ILE A 224 -43.88 -23.30 19.07
N GLN A 225 -44.29 -24.38 19.75
CA GLN A 225 -43.45 -25.06 20.74
C GLN A 225 -42.13 -25.56 20.12
N ALA A 226 -42.19 -26.15 18.92
CA ALA A 226 -40.99 -26.61 18.20
C ALA A 226 -40.04 -25.45 17.84
N PHE A 227 -40.55 -24.27 17.50
CA PHE A 227 -39.70 -23.10 17.24
C PHE A 227 -39.06 -22.51 18.49
N GLU A 228 -39.78 -22.49 19.61
CA GLU A 228 -39.27 -22.04 20.91
C GLU A 228 -38.17 -22.97 21.44
N GLU A 229 -38.35 -24.29 21.34
CA GLU A 229 -37.35 -25.29 21.74
C GLU A 229 -36.11 -25.27 20.83
N ALA A 230 -36.27 -24.91 19.55
CA ALA A 230 -35.19 -24.89 18.57
C ALA A 230 -34.27 -23.65 18.63
N GLY A 231 -34.45 -22.74 19.60
CA GLY A 231 -33.51 -21.65 19.90
C GLY A 231 -33.97 -20.24 19.52
N SER A 232 -33.05 -19.28 19.63
CA SER A 232 -33.33 -17.82 19.69
C SER A 232 -33.66 -17.12 18.36
N ALA A 233 -33.63 -17.82 17.23
CA ALA A 233 -33.92 -17.20 15.93
C ALA A 233 -35.39 -16.73 15.85
N PRO A 234 -35.68 -15.55 15.28
CA PRO A 234 -37.06 -15.07 15.16
C PRO A 234 -37.90 -16.03 14.31
N TYR A 235 -39.17 -16.22 14.69
CA TYR A 235 -40.11 -17.07 13.96
C TYR A 235 -41.46 -16.38 13.75
N ILE A 236 -42.15 -16.74 12.67
CA ILE A 236 -43.52 -16.32 12.38
C ILE A 236 -44.33 -17.57 12.03
N VAL A 237 -45.51 -17.72 12.65
CA VAL A 237 -46.47 -18.79 12.34
C VAL A 237 -47.71 -18.18 11.70
N ILE A 238 -48.01 -18.56 10.45
CA ILE A 238 -49.14 -18.02 9.68
C ILE A 238 -50.03 -19.13 9.08
N PRO A 239 -51.33 -18.88 8.90
CA PRO A 239 -52.21 -19.76 8.13
C PRO A 239 -51.77 -19.83 6.65
N LYS A 240 -51.95 -20.99 6.01
CA LYS A 240 -51.64 -21.19 4.58
C LYS A 240 -52.45 -20.27 3.65
N GLU A 241 -53.58 -19.78 4.11
CA GLU A 241 -54.53 -18.94 3.39
C GLU A 241 -54.16 -17.44 3.49
N SER A 242 -53.13 -17.09 4.25
CA SER A 242 -52.62 -15.71 4.40
C SER A 242 -51.21 -15.61 3.83
N ASP A 243 -50.98 -14.61 2.98
CA ASP A 243 -49.65 -14.25 2.51
C ASP A 243 -49.11 -13.05 3.29
N VAL A 244 -47.82 -13.13 3.64
CA VAL A 244 -47.07 -12.05 4.27
C VAL A 244 -45.89 -11.74 3.35
N GLU A 245 -45.91 -10.57 2.74
CA GLU A 245 -44.78 -10.07 1.96
C GLU A 245 -43.83 -9.29 2.87
N GLN A 246 -42.56 -9.70 2.87
CA GLN A 246 -41.49 -8.95 3.52
C GLN A 246 -40.77 -8.11 2.46
N THR A 247 -40.97 -6.79 2.51
CA THR A 247 -40.18 -5.87 1.68
C THR A 247 -38.80 -5.69 2.30
N THR A 248 -37.83 -6.52 1.92
CA THR A 248 -36.42 -6.23 2.19
C THR A 248 -35.92 -5.22 1.16
N LEU A 249 -35.38 -4.09 1.63
CA LEU A 249 -34.71 -3.10 0.79
C LEU A 249 -33.49 -3.78 0.12
N SER A 250 -33.65 -4.17 -1.14
CA SER A 250 -32.72 -5.01 -1.91
C SER A 250 -31.40 -4.33 -2.32
N GLY A 251 -31.06 -3.17 -1.75
CA GLY A 251 -29.89 -2.37 -2.15
C GLY A 251 -28.75 -2.25 -1.14
N SER A 252 -28.93 -2.60 0.14
CA SER A 252 -27.93 -2.33 1.20
C SER A 252 -27.87 -3.40 2.30
N SER A 253 -28.14 -4.66 1.96
CA SER A 253 -28.48 -5.74 2.89
C SER A 253 -27.33 -6.38 3.67
N ASN A 254 -26.07 -5.94 3.51
CA ASN A 254 -24.91 -6.63 4.11
C ASN A 254 -24.30 -5.93 5.34
N GLY A 255 -24.90 -4.85 5.86
CA GLY A 255 -24.37 -4.11 7.02
C GLY A 255 -23.01 -3.41 6.80
N ALA A 256 -22.42 -3.51 5.59
CA ALA A 256 -21.12 -2.93 5.25
C ALA A 256 -21.06 -1.41 5.45
N LEU A 257 -22.14 -0.69 5.14
CA LEU A 257 -22.23 0.75 5.30
C LEU A 257 -21.97 1.20 6.76
N TYR A 258 -22.45 0.44 7.74
CA TYR A 258 -22.22 0.74 9.15
C TYR A 258 -20.75 0.57 9.53
N ASN A 259 -20.10 -0.48 9.02
CA ASN A 259 -18.67 -0.69 9.25
C ASN A 259 -17.81 0.37 8.54
N ASP A 260 -18.19 0.77 7.32
CA ASP A 260 -17.51 1.83 6.58
C ASP A 260 -17.63 3.17 7.31
N PHE A 261 -18.82 3.50 7.83
CA PHE A 261 -19.03 4.70 8.63
C PHE A 261 -18.23 4.68 9.95
N ARG A 262 -18.21 3.54 10.65
CA ARG A 262 -17.36 3.33 11.83
C ARG A 262 -15.89 3.51 11.49
N ASN A 263 -15.44 2.96 10.36
CA ASN A 263 -14.04 3.03 9.93
C ASN A 263 -13.62 4.46 9.57
N ALA A 264 -14.48 5.19 8.88
CA ALA A 264 -14.29 6.61 8.59
C ALA A 264 -14.16 7.43 9.90
N CYS A 265 -15.03 7.20 10.89
CA CYS A 265 -14.92 7.86 12.19
C CYS A 265 -13.59 7.54 12.89
N ASN A 266 -13.15 6.27 12.88
CA ASN A 266 -11.86 5.88 13.44
C ASN A 266 -10.68 6.56 12.72
N GLU A 267 -10.75 6.73 11.40
CA GLU A 267 -9.70 7.42 10.63
C GLU A 267 -9.62 8.90 10.98
N GLU A 268 -10.74 9.61 11.06
CA GLU A 268 -10.77 11.02 11.46
C GLU A 268 -10.23 11.22 12.89
N ILE A 269 -10.54 10.30 13.81
CA ILE A 269 -9.98 10.29 15.18
C ILE A 269 -8.45 10.17 15.13
N LEU A 270 -7.93 9.17 14.40
CA LEU A 270 -6.49 8.90 14.30
C LEU A 270 -5.73 10.03 13.59
N ILE A 271 -6.29 10.59 12.52
CA ILE A 271 -5.72 11.76 11.82
C ILE A 271 -5.66 12.96 12.75
N THR A 272 -6.72 13.21 13.51
CA THR A 272 -6.78 14.35 14.44
C THR A 272 -5.74 14.22 15.56
N VAL A 273 -5.58 13.03 16.14
CA VAL A 273 -4.69 12.79 17.28
C VAL A 273 -3.24 12.54 16.85
N LEU A 274 -3.00 11.61 15.93
CA LEU A 274 -1.67 11.13 15.50
C LEU A 274 -1.18 11.74 14.18
N GLY A 275 -2.06 12.37 13.39
CA GLY A 275 -1.73 12.88 12.05
C GLY A 275 -1.70 11.83 10.94
N GLN A 276 -2.02 10.57 11.26
CA GLN A 276 -1.98 9.42 10.35
C GLN A 276 -2.90 8.29 10.85
N THR A 277 -3.21 7.31 10.00
CA THR A 277 -4.17 6.22 10.30
C THR A 277 -3.56 4.81 10.32
N MET A 278 -2.42 4.60 9.68
CA MET A 278 -1.90 3.28 9.29
C MET A 278 -1.01 2.58 10.33
N THR A 279 -0.37 3.27 11.29
CA THR A 279 0.39 2.56 12.35
C THR A 279 -0.51 1.95 13.42
N THR A 280 -1.82 2.25 13.39
CA THR A 280 -2.83 1.74 14.32
C THR A 280 -3.87 0.84 13.63
N LYS A 281 -3.94 0.84 12.29
CA LYS A 281 -4.79 -0.05 11.48
C LYS A 281 -3.89 -0.80 10.49
N ASP A 282 -3.83 -2.12 10.60
CA ASP A 282 -2.92 -3.04 9.88
C ASP A 282 -2.67 -2.77 8.38
N GLY A 283 -1.49 -3.18 7.91
CA GLY A 283 -1.23 -3.52 6.50
C GLY A 283 -0.39 -2.53 5.67
N ALA A 284 0.63 -1.88 6.23
CA ALA A 284 1.49 -0.94 5.51
C ALA A 284 2.78 -1.57 4.94
N SER A 285 3.09 -1.27 3.67
CA SER A 285 4.42 -1.56 3.08
C SER A 285 5.53 -0.78 3.79
N LEU A 286 6.77 -1.31 3.82
CA LEU A 286 7.92 -0.66 4.50
C LEU A 286 8.09 0.82 4.16
N SER A 287 7.82 1.21 2.90
CA SER A 287 7.92 2.61 2.45
C SER A 287 6.80 3.50 3.00
N GLN A 288 5.56 2.99 3.08
CA GLN A 288 4.44 3.69 3.69
C GLN A 288 4.61 3.74 5.21
N SER A 289 5.01 2.65 5.86
CA SER A 289 5.33 2.63 7.29
C SER A 289 6.41 3.64 7.64
N LYS A 290 7.46 3.79 6.81
CA LYS A 290 8.47 4.85 6.98
C LYS A 290 7.88 6.25 6.87
N VAL A 291 7.02 6.53 5.89
CA VAL A 291 6.37 7.85 5.75
C VAL A 291 5.42 8.12 6.92
N HIS A 292 4.65 7.14 7.36
CA HIS A 292 3.75 7.28 8.51
C HIS A 292 4.52 7.44 9.82
N LEU A 293 5.62 6.71 9.99
CA LEU A 293 6.55 6.89 11.10
C LEU A 293 7.17 8.29 11.07
N GLU A 294 7.57 8.82 9.91
CA GLU A 294 8.05 10.20 9.79
C GLU A 294 6.98 11.24 10.17
N VAL A 295 5.72 11.03 9.79
CA VAL A 295 4.62 11.93 10.16
C VAL A 295 4.32 11.84 11.67
N GLN A 296 4.29 10.63 12.21
CA GLN A 296 4.11 10.39 13.65
C GLN A 296 5.28 11.00 14.45
N GLU A 297 6.51 10.85 13.98
CA GLU A 297 7.70 11.42 14.62
C GLU A 297 7.71 12.96 14.55
N LYS A 298 7.12 13.57 13.52
CA LYS A 298 6.90 15.04 13.50
C LYS A 298 5.95 15.47 14.60
N LYS A 299 4.90 14.70 14.90
CA LYS A 299 3.99 14.97 16.03
C LYS A 299 4.70 14.78 17.36
N HIS A 300 5.40 13.67 17.55
CA HIS A 300 6.19 13.41 18.76
C HIS A 300 7.23 14.50 19.02
N ARG A 301 7.92 14.97 17.97
CA ARG A 301 8.85 16.11 18.06
C ARG A 301 8.15 17.40 18.48
N SER A 302 6.94 17.65 18.01
CA SER A 302 6.14 18.81 18.42
C SER A 302 5.77 18.71 19.91
N ASP A 303 5.41 17.51 20.36
CA ASP A 303 5.04 17.23 21.75
C ASP A 303 6.24 17.39 22.68
N ARG A 304 7.40 16.87 22.29
CA ARG A 304 8.67 17.09 22.99
C ARG A 304 8.98 18.57 23.17
N ARG A 305 8.80 19.36 22.11
CA ARG A 305 8.99 20.83 22.19
C ARG A 305 7.97 21.50 23.10
N PHE A 306 6.72 21.05 23.08
CA PHE A 306 5.68 21.56 23.96
C PHE A 306 6.02 21.32 25.43
N VAL A 307 6.34 20.08 25.79
CA VAL A 307 6.69 19.69 27.17
C VAL A 307 7.91 20.45 27.68
N ILE A 308 9.01 20.50 26.92
CA ILE A 308 10.22 21.23 27.32
C ILE A 308 9.96 22.72 27.51
N ARG A 309 9.11 23.34 26.68
CA ARG A 309 8.73 24.75 26.86
C ARG A 309 7.93 24.95 28.14
N MET A 310 7.01 24.03 28.46
CA MET A 310 6.22 24.10 29.69
C MET A 310 7.10 23.94 30.93
N LEU A 311 7.95 22.91 30.96
CA LEU A 311 8.90 22.67 32.06
C LEU A 311 9.83 23.87 32.28
N ASN A 312 10.47 24.37 31.21
CA ASN A 312 11.40 25.49 31.33
C ASN A 312 10.73 26.82 31.66
N LYS A 313 9.50 27.05 31.20
CA LYS A 313 8.79 28.31 31.44
C LYS A 313 8.20 28.38 32.85
N TYR A 314 7.66 27.29 33.36
CA TYR A 314 6.88 27.29 34.60
C TYR A 314 7.52 26.46 35.72
N LEU A 315 7.98 25.24 35.44
CA LEU A 315 8.53 24.36 36.48
C LEU A 315 9.93 24.81 36.95
N VAL A 316 10.80 25.27 36.05
CA VAL A 316 12.17 25.71 36.42
C VAL A 316 12.13 26.88 37.42
N PRO A 317 11.37 27.97 37.19
CA PRO A 317 11.24 29.04 38.19
C PRO A 317 10.68 28.56 39.53
N LEU A 318 9.73 27.61 39.51
CA LEU A 318 9.19 27.00 40.73
C LEU A 318 10.29 26.28 41.52
N LEU A 319 11.04 25.39 40.86
CA LEU A 319 12.13 24.64 41.49
C LEU A 319 13.23 25.58 42.02
N GLU A 320 13.57 26.63 41.27
CA GLU A 320 14.54 27.65 41.70
C GLU A 320 14.09 28.34 42.98
N SER A 321 12.82 28.74 43.06
CA SER A 321 12.24 29.37 44.25
C SER A 321 12.17 28.46 45.48
N ARG A 322 12.38 27.15 45.30
CA ARG A 322 12.46 26.14 46.37
C ARG A 322 13.89 25.71 46.69
N GLY A 323 14.89 26.34 46.06
CA GLY A 323 16.31 26.10 46.34
C GLY A 323 16.92 24.94 45.56
N TYR A 324 16.26 24.41 44.52
CA TYR A 324 16.87 23.43 43.63
C TYR A 324 17.96 24.09 42.76
N PRO A 325 19.06 23.38 42.44
CA PRO A 325 20.18 23.90 41.66
C PRO A 325 19.86 23.99 40.16
N VAL A 326 18.86 24.81 39.78
CA VAL A 326 18.36 24.94 38.40
C VAL A 326 18.72 26.27 37.73
N HIS A 327 19.39 27.17 38.45
CA HIS A 327 19.70 28.51 37.94
C HIS A 327 20.49 28.47 36.62
N GLY A 328 19.98 29.17 35.60
CA GLY A 328 20.60 29.23 34.27
C GLY A 328 20.60 27.90 33.50
N GLY A 329 19.95 26.86 34.02
CA GLY A 329 19.81 25.57 33.37
C GLY A 329 18.52 25.44 32.56
N LYS A 330 18.41 24.34 31.82
CA LYS A 330 17.21 23.99 31.06
C LYS A 330 17.05 22.48 30.92
N PHE A 331 15.80 22.04 30.87
CA PHE A 331 15.42 20.71 30.41
C PHE A 331 15.64 20.61 28.89
N SER A 332 16.10 19.45 28.45
CA SER A 332 16.18 19.04 27.06
C SER A 332 15.91 17.54 26.91
N PHE A 333 15.32 17.16 25.79
CA PHE A 333 15.33 15.75 25.37
C PHE A 333 16.68 15.42 24.75
N VAL A 334 17.22 14.26 25.09
CA VAL A 334 18.35 13.68 24.39
C VAL A 334 17.79 13.04 23.12
N ASP A 335 18.03 13.68 21.97
CA ASP A 335 17.73 13.01 20.70
C ASP A 335 18.60 11.74 20.66
N LYS A 336 17.97 10.56 20.69
CA LYS A 336 18.65 9.29 20.40
C LYS A 336 19.37 9.47 19.08
N LYS A 337 20.68 9.70 19.14
CA LYS A 337 21.53 9.62 17.95
C LYS A 337 21.31 8.22 17.41
N ASP A 338 20.97 8.11 16.13
CA ASP A 338 20.79 6.83 15.43
C ASP A 338 21.80 5.81 15.98
N GLU A 339 21.31 4.69 16.51
CA GLU A 339 22.17 3.65 17.06
C GLU A 339 23.20 3.28 15.98
N LEU A 340 24.45 3.76 16.09
CA LEU A 340 25.44 3.42 15.06
C LEU A 340 25.47 1.90 14.93
N THR A 341 25.19 1.43 13.72
CA THR A 341 25.32 0.03 13.38
C THR A 341 26.79 -0.37 13.43
N VAL A 342 27.08 -1.67 13.51
CA VAL A 342 28.46 -2.17 13.45
C VAL A 342 29.16 -1.70 12.16
N SER A 343 28.42 -1.55 11.06
CA SER A 343 28.91 -0.97 9.80
C SER A 343 29.25 0.51 9.89
N ASP A 344 28.44 1.31 10.58
CA ASP A 344 28.72 2.74 10.78
C ASP A 344 29.95 2.92 11.67
N LEU A 345 30.09 2.09 12.71
CA LEU A 345 31.24 2.12 13.61
C LEU A 345 32.54 1.70 12.92
N LYS A 346 32.47 0.70 12.02
CA LYS A 346 33.57 0.31 11.14
C LYS A 346 33.94 1.42 10.15
N THR A 347 32.96 2.14 9.62
CA THR A 347 33.21 3.26 8.71
C THR A 347 33.84 4.44 9.47
N LEU A 348 33.31 4.76 10.65
CA LEU A 348 33.81 5.85 11.48
C LEU A 348 35.20 5.58 12.05
N SER A 349 35.54 4.33 12.39
CA SER A 349 36.89 3.99 12.88
C SER A 349 37.99 4.24 11.83
N THR A 350 37.63 4.33 10.54
CA THR A 350 38.58 4.73 9.48
C THR A 350 38.77 6.24 9.38
N MET A 351 37.87 7.04 9.96
CA MET A 351 37.85 8.51 9.86
C MET A 351 38.22 9.20 11.18
N ILE A 352 37.94 8.58 12.32
CA ILE A 352 38.23 9.09 13.67
C ILE A 352 38.70 7.96 14.59
N PRO A 353 39.64 8.22 15.52
CA PRO A 353 40.07 7.23 16.51
C PRO A 353 38.96 6.96 17.53
N ILE A 354 38.49 5.71 17.59
CA ILE A 354 37.44 5.26 18.53
C ILE A 354 38.09 4.30 19.55
N PRO A 355 37.97 4.53 20.87
CA PRO A 355 38.46 3.62 21.89
C PRO A 355 37.83 2.22 21.76
N ARG A 356 38.62 1.17 21.97
CA ARG A 356 38.15 -0.23 21.89
C ARG A 356 37.04 -0.52 22.91
N SER A 357 37.16 0.03 24.11
CA SER A 357 36.16 -0.08 25.19
C SER A 357 34.79 0.45 24.80
N TYR A 358 34.73 1.49 23.95
CA TYR A 358 33.46 2.02 23.44
C TYR A 358 32.68 0.99 22.62
N GLY A 359 33.37 0.13 21.86
CA GLY A 359 32.72 -0.94 21.09
C GLY A 359 32.15 -2.05 21.99
N TYR A 360 32.90 -2.44 23.02
CA TYR A 360 32.47 -3.45 24.00
C TYR A 360 31.27 -2.96 24.82
N GLU A 361 31.34 -1.75 25.36
CA GLU A 361 30.27 -1.12 26.13
C GLU A 361 29.01 -0.91 25.29
N LYS A 362 29.15 -0.40 24.06
CA LYS A 362 28.02 -0.11 23.17
C LYS A 362 27.20 -1.35 22.77
N TYR A 363 27.87 -2.48 22.52
CA TYR A 363 27.20 -3.71 22.09
C TYR A 363 27.00 -4.71 23.23
N GLY A 364 27.28 -4.31 24.48
CA GLY A 364 27.17 -5.19 25.65
C GLY A 364 28.07 -6.43 25.58
N ILE A 365 29.17 -6.34 24.83
CA ILE A 365 30.14 -7.43 24.70
C ILE A 365 31.15 -7.28 25.84
N PRO A 366 31.37 -8.29 26.69
CA PRO A 366 32.39 -8.21 27.72
C PRO A 366 33.78 -8.14 27.08
N GLU A 367 34.66 -7.30 27.64
CA GLU A 367 36.06 -7.29 27.25
C GLU A 367 36.70 -8.65 27.61
N PRO A 368 37.37 -9.34 26.66
CA PRO A 368 38.02 -10.60 26.95
C PRO A 368 39.15 -10.37 27.94
N LYS A 369 39.21 -11.23 28.97
CA LYS A 369 40.29 -11.19 29.96
C LYS A 369 41.55 -11.85 29.38
N ASP A 370 42.71 -11.52 29.95
CA ASP A 370 43.99 -12.11 29.53
C ASP A 370 43.92 -13.64 29.57
N GLY A 371 44.14 -14.29 28.43
CA GLY A 371 44.12 -15.74 28.27
C GLY A 371 42.75 -16.37 27.98
N GLU A 372 41.69 -15.58 27.81
CA GLU A 372 40.35 -16.08 27.44
C GLU A 372 40.29 -16.41 25.94
N GLU A 373 39.69 -17.54 25.58
CA GLU A 373 39.52 -17.92 24.17
C GLU A 373 38.61 -16.93 23.45
N VAL A 374 39.14 -16.32 22.38
CA VAL A 374 38.41 -15.34 21.56
C VAL A 374 37.99 -15.92 20.23
N PHE A 375 36.73 -15.71 19.84
CA PHE A 375 36.21 -16.09 18.53
C PHE A 375 36.46 -14.96 17.52
N MET A 376 37.36 -15.16 16.56
CA MET A 376 37.64 -14.21 15.46
C MET A 376 37.49 -14.86 14.08
N GLY A 377 36.85 -14.15 13.14
CA GLY A 377 36.75 -14.58 11.73
C GLY A 377 38.06 -14.36 10.97
N ALA A 378 38.41 -15.29 10.09
CA ALA A 378 39.68 -15.28 9.36
C ALA A 378 39.82 -14.05 8.41
N PRO A 379 41.00 -13.39 8.34
CA PRO A 379 41.25 -12.30 7.39
C PRO A 379 41.40 -12.82 5.96
N ALA A 380 40.85 -12.09 4.99
CA ALA A 380 41.07 -12.33 3.56
C ALA A 380 42.49 -11.92 3.16
N ASP A 381 43.23 -12.88 2.63
CA ASP A 381 44.60 -12.77 2.13
C ASP A 381 44.66 -11.91 0.86
N THR A 382 45.47 -10.85 0.85
CA THR A 382 45.84 -10.11 -0.37
C THR A 382 47.35 -10.16 -0.51
N GLY A 383 47.81 -11.16 -1.25
CA GLY A 383 49.21 -11.41 -1.55
C GLY A 383 49.84 -10.31 -2.41
N ASN A 384 50.97 -9.85 -1.88
CA ASN A 384 52.07 -9.07 -2.44
C ASN A 384 52.37 -9.29 -3.94
N ASP A 385 52.45 -8.21 -4.74
CA ASP A 385 53.22 -8.18 -5.99
C ASP A 385 54.05 -6.88 -6.05
N ASP A 386 55.37 -7.06 -6.09
CA ASP A 386 56.39 -6.01 -5.98
C ASP A 386 56.72 -5.38 -7.34
N ARG A 387 56.59 -4.04 -7.46
CA ARG A 387 57.54 -3.13 -8.16
C ARG A 387 57.15 -1.63 -8.06
N PRO A 388 58.12 -0.69 -8.15
CA PRO A 388 58.07 0.61 -7.47
C PRO A 388 57.44 1.77 -8.26
N ALA A 389 57.04 2.79 -7.49
CA ALA A 389 56.32 3.99 -7.89
C ALA A 389 57.03 4.90 -8.92
N LYS A 390 56.23 5.50 -9.82
CA LYS A 390 56.52 6.80 -10.45
C LYS A 390 55.28 7.71 -10.43
N ALA A 391 55.49 8.92 -9.95
CA ALA A 391 54.51 9.98 -9.74
C ALA A 391 54.18 10.74 -11.04
N VAL A 392 52.92 11.17 -11.21
CA VAL A 392 52.60 12.45 -11.88
C VAL A 392 51.40 13.12 -11.18
N LYS A 393 51.56 14.43 -11.00
CA LYS A 393 50.78 15.42 -10.25
C LYS A 393 49.52 15.92 -11.00
N PRO A 394 48.67 16.75 -10.35
CA PRO A 394 47.22 16.83 -10.56
C PRO A 394 46.79 17.97 -11.50
N GLN A 395 45.60 17.89 -12.12
CA GLN A 395 44.88 19.09 -12.57
C GLN A 395 43.34 18.94 -12.60
N VAL A 396 42.72 19.84 -11.81
CA VAL A 396 41.59 20.74 -12.11
C VAL A 396 40.24 20.16 -12.57
N ARG A 397 39.24 20.35 -11.70
CA ARG A 397 37.79 20.26 -11.98
C ARG A 397 37.27 21.60 -12.54
N ASN A 398 36.44 21.53 -13.58
CA ASN A 398 35.54 22.60 -14.00
C ASN A 398 34.13 22.04 -14.33
N GLY A 399 33.10 22.64 -13.69
CA GLY A 399 31.72 22.90 -14.15
C GLY A 399 30.77 21.81 -14.74
N THR A 400 29.77 21.41 -13.92
CA THR A 400 28.29 21.12 -14.12
C THR A 400 27.73 20.60 -15.48
N PRO A 401 26.59 19.83 -15.54
CA PRO A 401 25.57 19.59 -14.52
C PRO A 401 25.03 18.14 -14.32
N VAL A 402 24.49 17.92 -13.11
CA VAL A 402 23.53 16.91 -12.62
C VAL A 402 23.11 15.82 -13.63
N GLY A 403 23.78 14.67 -13.56
CA GLY A 403 23.39 13.43 -14.22
C GLY A 403 22.93 12.39 -13.20
N THR A 404 21.77 11.78 -13.50
CA THR A 404 21.34 10.41 -13.17
C THR A 404 22.00 9.69 -11.99
N VAL A 405 21.18 9.24 -11.03
CA VAL A 405 21.55 8.23 -10.03
C VAL A 405 22.13 6.99 -10.74
N GLU A 406 23.45 6.89 -10.80
CA GLU A 406 24.16 5.67 -11.16
C GLU A 406 24.17 4.75 -9.94
N ASN A 407 23.69 3.51 -10.12
CA ASN A 407 23.87 2.46 -9.13
C ASN A 407 25.36 2.11 -9.08
N ALA A 408 26.04 2.43 -7.99
CA ALA A 408 27.36 1.88 -7.66
C ALA A 408 27.19 0.40 -7.22
N ASP A 409 27.03 -0.50 -8.19
CA ASP A 409 27.08 -1.95 -7.97
C ASP A 409 27.84 -2.59 -9.14
N GLU A 410 29.06 -3.05 -8.89
CA GLU A 410 30.00 -3.57 -9.89
C GLU A 410 29.70 -5.02 -10.32
N ARG A 411 28.63 -5.66 -9.80
CA ARG A 411 28.26 -7.05 -10.15
C ARG A 411 27.74 -7.20 -11.58
N THR A 412 28.16 -8.27 -12.26
CA THR A 412 27.67 -8.60 -13.61
C THR A 412 26.19 -9.00 -13.60
N LEU A 413 25.48 -8.80 -14.71
CA LEU A 413 24.05 -9.13 -14.84
C LEU A 413 23.75 -10.59 -14.48
N TRP A 414 24.65 -11.51 -14.83
CA TRP A 414 24.49 -12.94 -14.56
C TRP A 414 24.61 -13.26 -13.06
N GLU A 415 25.47 -12.55 -12.33
CA GLU A 415 25.59 -12.67 -10.87
C GLU A 415 24.37 -12.11 -10.15
N ARG A 416 23.79 -11.00 -10.66
CA ARG A 416 22.53 -10.44 -10.16
C ARG A 416 21.38 -11.42 -10.36
N ILE A 417 21.25 -12.02 -11.55
CA ILE A 417 20.25 -13.06 -11.85
C ILE A 417 20.47 -14.30 -10.97
N LYS A 418 21.72 -14.77 -10.80
CA LYS A 418 22.01 -15.92 -9.95
C LYS A 418 21.64 -15.65 -8.50
N SER A 419 21.95 -14.47 -7.97
CA SER A 419 21.54 -14.05 -6.62
C SER A 419 20.02 -13.91 -6.46
N PHE A 420 19.33 -13.56 -7.55
CA PHE A 420 17.87 -13.43 -7.61
C PHE A 420 17.16 -14.79 -7.46
N PHE A 421 17.74 -15.87 -7.98
CA PHE A 421 17.16 -17.23 -8.01
C PHE A 421 17.80 -18.22 -7.04
N VAL A 422 18.57 -17.75 -6.04
CA VAL A 422 19.07 -18.66 -5.00
C VAL A 422 17.85 -19.24 -4.29
N ALA A 423 17.76 -20.56 -4.19
CA ALA A 423 16.80 -21.22 -3.29
C ALA A 423 17.33 -21.09 -1.87
N ALA A 424 16.46 -20.88 -0.89
CA ALA A 424 16.87 -20.90 0.49
C ALA A 424 17.18 -22.36 0.94
N PRO A 425 18.17 -22.60 1.81
CA PRO A 425 18.47 -23.94 2.30
C PRO A 425 17.26 -24.49 3.08
N HIS A 426 16.85 -25.73 2.78
CA HIS A 426 15.81 -26.41 3.58
C HIS A 426 16.25 -26.54 5.04
N PRO A 427 15.31 -26.42 6.01
CA PRO A 427 15.61 -26.74 7.39
C PRO A 427 15.69 -28.26 7.46
N GLY A 428 16.89 -28.82 7.47
CA GLY A 428 17.10 -30.24 7.70
C GLY A 428 16.47 -30.63 9.03
N GLY A 429 15.29 -31.25 9.00
CA GLY A 429 14.57 -31.74 10.19
C GLY A 429 13.16 -31.19 10.43
N ALA A 430 12.69 -30.17 9.69
CA ALA A 430 11.30 -29.71 9.81
C ALA A 430 10.36 -30.49 8.88
N GLY A 431 9.22 -30.97 9.41
CA GLY A 431 8.25 -31.77 8.65
C GLY A 431 7.64 -31.04 7.44
N ILE A 432 7.27 -31.82 6.40
CA ILE A 432 6.57 -31.33 5.20
C ILE A 432 5.16 -30.87 5.57
N ILE A 433 4.77 -29.68 5.13
CA ILE A 433 3.42 -29.14 5.30
C ILE A 433 2.57 -29.56 4.11
N ARG A 434 1.52 -30.34 4.34
CA ARG A 434 0.58 -30.77 3.29
C ARG A 434 -0.63 -29.85 3.27
N MET A 435 -0.85 -29.17 2.16
CA MET A 435 -2.04 -28.35 1.91
C MET A 435 -3.01 -29.06 0.97
N SER A 436 -4.31 -28.77 1.11
CA SER A 436 -5.32 -29.20 0.14
C SER A 436 -5.35 -28.23 -1.04
N ASP A 437 -5.80 -28.71 -2.20
CA ASP A 437 -6.04 -27.84 -3.37
C ASP A 437 -7.10 -26.76 -3.09
N THR A 438 -7.96 -26.96 -2.09
CA THR A 438 -9.00 -26.01 -1.66
C THR A 438 -8.52 -24.94 -0.68
N SER A 439 -7.27 -25.01 -0.22
CA SER A 439 -6.71 -24.01 0.71
C SER A 439 -6.62 -22.62 0.06
N PRO A 440 -6.48 -21.52 0.81
CA PRO A 440 -6.20 -20.22 0.20
C PRO A 440 -4.88 -20.23 -0.59
N LEU A 441 -4.80 -19.46 -1.68
CA LEU A 441 -3.59 -19.35 -2.52
C LEU A 441 -2.36 -18.99 -1.69
N ASP A 442 -2.49 -17.98 -0.83
CA ASP A 442 -1.40 -17.51 0.03
C ASP A 442 -0.85 -18.63 0.92
N GLU A 443 -1.72 -19.43 1.52
CA GLU A 443 -1.34 -20.56 2.38
C GLU A 443 -0.61 -21.65 1.58
N ARG A 444 -1.07 -21.95 0.35
CA ARG A 444 -0.36 -22.88 -0.55
C ARG A 444 1.02 -22.36 -0.94
N LEU A 445 1.15 -21.07 -1.26
CA LEU A 445 2.43 -20.45 -1.63
C LEU A 445 3.43 -20.50 -0.47
N ILE A 446 2.99 -20.13 0.73
CA ILE A 446 3.81 -20.17 1.95
C ILE A 446 4.27 -21.61 2.23
N ALA A 447 3.37 -22.58 2.16
CA ALA A 447 3.71 -23.98 2.34
C ALA A 447 4.71 -24.47 1.26
N ALA A 448 4.51 -24.09 -0.01
CA ALA A 448 5.39 -24.49 -1.10
C ALA A 448 6.81 -23.88 -0.98
N VAL A 449 6.93 -22.64 -0.49
CA VAL A 449 8.24 -22.02 -0.18
C VAL A 449 8.89 -22.72 1.01
N TRP A 450 8.14 -23.01 2.07
CA TRP A 450 8.65 -23.73 3.26
C TRP A 450 9.14 -25.14 2.92
N ASN A 451 8.35 -25.88 2.14
CA ASN A 451 8.71 -27.21 1.63
C ASN A 451 9.82 -27.14 0.56
N GLY A 452 10.27 -25.94 0.19
CA GLY A 452 11.21 -25.63 -0.88
C GLY A 452 10.85 -26.25 -2.24
N GLU A 453 9.56 -26.45 -2.46
CA GLU A 453 8.96 -26.81 -3.74
C GLU A 453 8.90 -25.59 -4.67
N LEU A 454 8.94 -24.37 -4.11
CA LEU A 454 8.80 -23.11 -4.82
C LEU A 454 9.95 -22.14 -4.57
N ALA A 455 11.03 -22.27 -5.36
CA ALA A 455 12.20 -21.41 -5.30
C ALA A 455 12.24 -20.28 -6.35
N GLY A 456 11.34 -20.31 -7.33
CA GLY A 456 11.40 -19.44 -8.51
C GLY A 456 10.06 -18.82 -8.86
N PHE A 457 9.52 -19.17 -10.03
CA PHE A 457 8.28 -18.60 -10.52
C PHE A 457 7.07 -19.49 -10.17
N SER A 458 5.97 -18.89 -9.74
CA SER A 458 4.72 -19.60 -9.46
C SER A 458 3.70 -19.41 -10.61
N PRO A 459 3.41 -20.48 -11.40
CA PRO A 459 2.35 -20.44 -12.42
C PRO A 459 0.99 -20.02 -11.90
N GLU A 460 0.68 -20.41 -10.66
CA GLU A 460 -0.62 -20.16 -10.05
C GLU A 460 -0.77 -18.69 -9.66
N LEU A 461 0.24 -18.14 -8.97
CA LEU A 461 0.27 -16.73 -8.58
C LEU A 461 0.31 -15.80 -9.80
N PHE A 462 1.05 -16.18 -10.85
CA PHE A 462 1.02 -15.45 -12.11
C PHE A 462 -0.37 -15.38 -12.71
N ARG A 463 -1.10 -16.50 -12.75
CA ARG A 463 -2.48 -16.52 -13.25
C ARG A 463 -3.40 -15.67 -12.39
N PHE A 464 -3.28 -15.75 -11.07
CA PHE A 464 -4.04 -14.91 -10.15
C PHE A 464 -3.92 -13.41 -10.50
N PHE A 465 -2.69 -12.91 -10.68
CA PHE A 465 -2.49 -11.51 -11.07
C PHE A 465 -2.92 -11.22 -12.51
N ALA A 466 -2.52 -12.06 -13.47
CA ALA A 466 -2.75 -11.80 -14.88
C ALA A 466 -4.24 -11.84 -15.21
N GLU A 467 -5.00 -12.81 -14.71
CA GLU A 467 -6.44 -12.93 -14.95
C GLU A 467 -7.20 -11.73 -14.38
N ASP A 468 -6.82 -11.26 -13.19
CA ASP A 468 -7.42 -10.09 -12.57
C ASP A 468 -7.16 -8.80 -13.39
N PHE A 469 -5.91 -8.54 -13.80
CA PHE A 469 -5.60 -7.38 -14.64
C PHE A 469 -6.20 -7.48 -16.05
N LEU A 470 -6.25 -8.67 -16.64
CA LEU A 470 -6.91 -8.86 -17.93
C LEU A 470 -8.40 -8.59 -17.84
N LYS A 471 -9.05 -8.97 -16.73
CA LYS A 471 -10.46 -8.63 -16.48
C LYS A 471 -10.67 -7.13 -16.45
N ALA A 472 -9.83 -6.37 -15.74
CA ALA A 472 -9.88 -4.91 -15.70
C ALA A 472 -9.86 -4.29 -17.10
N VAL A 473 -8.91 -4.71 -17.95
CA VAL A 473 -8.79 -4.20 -19.32
C VAL A 473 -9.99 -4.63 -20.16
N ARG A 474 -10.35 -5.91 -20.15
CA ARG A 474 -11.44 -6.44 -20.98
C ARG A 474 -12.78 -5.79 -20.67
N THR A 475 -13.14 -5.65 -19.40
CA THR A 475 -14.39 -4.99 -19.00
C THR A 475 -14.47 -3.55 -19.53
N ALA A 476 -13.38 -2.77 -19.44
CA ALA A 476 -13.34 -1.40 -19.98
C ALA A 476 -13.51 -1.32 -21.51
N PHE A 477 -13.17 -2.38 -22.25
CA PHE A 477 -13.38 -2.49 -23.70
C PHE A 477 -14.73 -3.13 -24.06
N GLU A 478 -15.27 -4.04 -23.24
CA GLU A 478 -16.57 -4.71 -23.42
C GLU A 478 -17.77 -3.80 -23.11
N GLU A 479 -17.66 -2.92 -22.09
CA GLU A 479 -18.69 -1.91 -21.76
C GLU A 479 -18.76 -0.75 -22.76
N GLY A 480 -18.04 -0.85 -23.89
CA GLY A 480 -18.14 0.08 -25.00
C GLY A 480 -19.61 0.31 -25.43
N PRO A 481 -20.01 1.56 -25.74
CA PRO A 481 -21.42 1.93 -25.89
C PRO A 481 -22.09 1.19 -27.05
N ARG A 482 -23.34 0.78 -26.80
CA ARG A 482 -24.30 0.40 -27.84
C ARG A 482 -24.33 1.50 -28.91
N ASN A 483 -24.06 1.12 -30.15
CA ASN A 483 -24.07 1.92 -31.39
C ASN A 483 -22.69 2.47 -31.83
N ALA A 484 -22.00 1.74 -32.71
CA ALA A 484 -21.68 2.19 -34.08
C ALA A 484 -20.75 1.21 -34.82
N ASP A 485 -21.16 0.84 -36.04
CA ASP A 485 -20.28 0.53 -37.16
C ASP A 485 -19.27 1.67 -37.36
N VAL A 486 -17.98 1.43 -37.09
CA VAL A 486 -16.90 2.22 -37.68
C VAL A 486 -15.66 1.35 -37.90
N ASP A 487 -15.55 0.79 -39.10
CA ASP A 487 -14.26 0.53 -39.74
C ASP A 487 -13.67 1.91 -40.12
N VAL A 488 -12.48 2.27 -39.62
CA VAL A 488 -11.46 3.17 -40.23
C VAL A 488 -10.51 3.80 -39.18
N ALA A 489 -9.25 3.37 -39.31
CA ALA A 489 -7.96 4.04 -39.06
C ALA A 489 -7.82 5.03 -37.90
N TYR A 490 -7.48 4.49 -36.73
CA TYR A 490 -6.40 5.03 -35.91
C TYR A 490 -5.18 4.09 -35.99
N LYS A 491 -3.98 4.59 -35.67
CA LYS A 491 -2.64 4.02 -35.92
C LYS A 491 -2.30 2.64 -35.28
N LEU A 492 -3.28 1.86 -34.88
CA LEU A 492 -3.20 0.45 -34.49
C LEU A 492 -4.67 0.02 -34.43
N SER A 493 -5.04 -1.16 -34.94
CA SER A 493 -6.39 -1.68 -34.71
C SER A 493 -6.66 -1.77 -33.19
N ASP A 494 -7.92 -1.57 -32.79
CA ASP A 494 -8.38 -1.68 -31.39
C ASP A 494 -7.84 -2.97 -30.75
N ASP A 495 -7.86 -4.05 -31.52
CA ASP A 495 -7.38 -5.38 -31.15
C ASP A 495 -5.87 -5.44 -30.88
N LEU A 496 -5.05 -4.78 -31.71
CA LEU A 496 -3.60 -4.79 -31.53
C LEU A 496 -3.19 -3.95 -30.33
N PHE A 497 -3.93 -2.87 -30.05
CA PHE A 497 -3.67 -1.99 -28.91
C PHE A 497 -4.02 -2.72 -27.62
N ARG A 498 -5.18 -3.38 -27.60
CA ARG A 498 -5.58 -4.28 -26.52
C ARG A 498 -4.53 -5.36 -26.32
N MET A 499 -4.08 -6.03 -27.38
CA MET A 499 -3.04 -7.05 -27.30
C MET A 499 -1.73 -6.52 -26.71
N ALA A 500 -1.31 -5.29 -27.07
CA ALA A 500 -0.13 -4.67 -26.49
C ALA A 500 -0.29 -4.39 -24.98
N MET A 501 -1.49 -3.97 -24.54
CA MET A 501 -1.80 -3.83 -23.11
C MET A 501 -1.79 -5.19 -22.39
N GLU A 502 -2.41 -6.20 -22.98
CA GLU A 502 -2.40 -7.57 -22.43
C GLU A 502 -0.96 -8.07 -22.29
N GLN A 503 -0.10 -7.85 -23.29
CA GLN A 503 1.32 -8.19 -23.23
C GLN A 503 2.05 -7.44 -22.09
N ASN A 504 1.81 -6.14 -21.95
CA ASN A 504 2.37 -5.33 -20.85
C ASN A 504 1.93 -5.85 -19.48
N LEU A 505 0.67 -6.25 -19.34
CA LEU A 505 0.13 -6.83 -18.12
C LEU A 505 0.70 -8.22 -17.83
N PHE A 506 0.89 -9.08 -18.84
CA PHE A 506 1.59 -10.35 -18.65
C PHE A 506 3.01 -10.14 -18.13
N HIS A 507 3.74 -9.17 -18.67
CA HIS A 507 5.08 -8.83 -18.17
C HIS A 507 5.04 -8.28 -16.75
N PHE A 508 4.09 -7.41 -16.43
CA PHE A 508 3.92 -6.86 -15.10
C PHE A 508 3.57 -7.95 -14.07
N SER A 509 2.59 -8.80 -14.36
CA SER A 509 2.21 -9.95 -13.53
C SER A 509 3.38 -10.89 -13.31
N ALA A 510 4.17 -11.19 -14.36
CA ALA A 510 5.32 -12.06 -14.24
C ALA A 510 6.43 -11.44 -13.35
N ALA A 511 6.72 -10.15 -13.52
CA ALA A 511 7.66 -9.43 -12.67
C ALA A 511 7.19 -9.38 -11.21
N LYS A 512 5.89 -9.17 -10.98
CA LYS A 512 5.27 -9.16 -9.65
C LYS A 512 5.36 -10.53 -8.98
N THR A 513 5.01 -11.61 -9.69
CA THR A 513 5.15 -12.99 -9.20
C THR A 513 6.59 -13.28 -8.77
N LEU A 514 7.58 -12.90 -9.58
CA LEU A 514 8.99 -13.10 -9.23
C LEU A 514 9.39 -12.33 -7.97
N ALA A 515 8.96 -11.07 -7.84
CA ALA A 515 9.28 -10.24 -6.69
C ALA A 515 8.67 -10.77 -5.39
N GLU A 516 7.43 -11.26 -5.43
CA GLU A 516 6.78 -11.87 -4.26
C GLU A 516 7.48 -13.16 -3.83
N ILE A 517 7.76 -14.08 -4.76
CA ILE A 517 8.46 -15.32 -4.42
C ILE A 517 9.87 -15.02 -3.91
N GLN A 518 10.57 -14.02 -4.46
CA GLN A 518 11.86 -13.60 -3.95
C GLN A 518 11.76 -13.12 -2.50
N GLU A 519 10.76 -12.29 -2.20
CA GLU A 519 10.54 -11.79 -0.85
C GLU A 519 10.18 -12.91 0.12
N LEU A 520 9.31 -13.83 -0.26
CA LEU A 520 9.00 -15.02 0.54
C LEU A 520 10.25 -15.87 0.82
N ASN A 521 11.09 -16.09 -0.20
CA ASN A 521 12.37 -16.79 -0.01
C ASN A 521 13.34 -16.03 0.90
N ARG A 522 13.34 -14.69 0.87
CA ARG A 522 14.13 -13.85 1.80
C ARG A 522 13.62 -14.02 3.23
N LEU A 523 12.31 -13.91 3.44
CA LEU A 523 11.67 -14.08 4.75
C LEU A 523 11.92 -15.47 5.33
N PHE A 524 11.85 -16.50 4.49
CA PHE A 524 12.15 -17.87 4.89
C PHE A 524 13.59 -18.03 5.39
N ARG A 525 14.58 -17.41 4.73
CA ARG A 525 15.99 -17.41 5.22
C ARG A 525 16.19 -16.67 6.53
N GLU A 526 15.42 -15.62 6.75
CA GLU A 526 15.53 -14.76 7.93
C GLU A 526 14.74 -15.27 9.13
N SER A 527 13.89 -16.28 8.94
CA SER A 527 13.02 -16.81 9.99
C SER A 527 13.64 -18.03 10.64
N GLY A 528 13.56 -18.13 11.97
CA GLY A 528 14.13 -19.26 12.71
C GLY A 528 13.25 -20.52 12.69
N ASN A 529 11.94 -20.37 12.46
CA ASN A 529 10.98 -21.47 12.46
C ASN A 529 9.76 -21.18 11.56
N PHE A 530 8.91 -22.19 11.36
CA PHE A 530 7.72 -22.07 10.50
C PHE A 530 6.71 -21.05 11.01
N GLY A 531 6.47 -20.95 12.31
CA GLY A 531 5.50 -20.01 12.86
C GLY A 531 5.88 -18.55 12.60
N GLU A 532 7.17 -18.24 12.75
CA GLU A 532 7.72 -16.92 12.42
C GLU A 532 7.67 -16.65 10.92
N PHE A 533 8.11 -17.60 10.09
CA PHE A 533 8.06 -17.49 8.64
C PHE A 533 6.62 -17.28 8.16
N HIS A 534 5.69 -18.12 8.60
CA HIS A 534 4.29 -18.09 8.21
C HIS A 534 3.66 -16.73 8.52
N ARG A 535 3.87 -16.19 9.72
CA ARG A 535 3.34 -14.87 10.10
C ARG A 535 3.86 -13.77 9.17
N ARG A 536 5.19 -13.68 8.97
CA ARG A 536 5.82 -12.67 8.11
C ARG A 536 5.44 -12.82 6.65
N ALA A 537 5.37 -14.07 6.18
CA ALA A 537 4.99 -14.41 4.83
C ALA A 537 3.53 -14.06 4.56
N LYS A 538 2.63 -14.33 5.50
CA LYS A 538 1.20 -13.97 5.41
C LYS A 538 0.97 -12.46 5.37
N GLU A 539 1.70 -11.70 6.18
CA GLU A 539 1.69 -10.23 6.12
C GLU A 539 2.13 -9.74 4.72
N THR A 540 3.14 -10.39 4.14
CA THR A 540 3.67 -10.03 2.81
C THR A 540 2.71 -10.38 1.69
N THR A 541 2.18 -11.62 1.66
CA THR A 541 1.20 -12.05 0.65
C THR A 541 -0.08 -11.22 0.74
N GLU A 542 -0.53 -10.83 1.93
CA GLU A 542 -1.68 -9.94 2.08
C GLU A 542 -1.45 -8.56 1.45
N VAL A 543 -0.27 -7.97 1.63
CA VAL A 543 0.08 -6.69 1.00
C VAL A 543 0.18 -6.83 -0.52
N PHE A 544 0.89 -7.83 -1.04
CA PHE A 544 1.05 -8.07 -2.49
C PHE A 544 -0.29 -8.42 -3.18
N ASN A 545 -1.04 -9.35 -2.60
CA ASN A 545 -2.16 -10.04 -3.25
C ASN A 545 -3.51 -9.37 -2.99
N LYS A 546 -3.59 -8.46 -2.01
CA LYS A 546 -4.81 -7.67 -1.75
C LYS A 546 -4.58 -6.18 -1.93
N THR A 547 -3.73 -5.56 -1.13
CA THR A 547 -3.60 -4.10 -1.07
C THR A 547 -2.99 -3.51 -2.35
N TRP A 548 -1.85 -4.04 -2.77
CA TRP A 548 -1.18 -3.62 -4.00
C TRP A 548 -1.95 -4.08 -5.22
N GLN A 549 -2.42 -5.33 -5.22
CA GLN A 549 -3.26 -5.86 -6.31
C GLN A 549 -4.48 -4.98 -6.60
N ARG A 550 -5.21 -4.53 -5.57
CA ARG A 550 -6.36 -3.61 -5.75
C ARG A 550 -5.95 -2.29 -6.40
N THR A 551 -4.87 -1.67 -5.90
CA THR A 551 -4.39 -0.37 -6.40
C THR A 551 -3.90 -0.46 -7.85
N GLU A 552 -3.23 -1.56 -8.17
CA GLU A 552 -2.74 -1.87 -9.52
C GLU A 552 -3.90 -2.21 -10.46
N TYR A 553 -4.91 -2.96 -9.99
CA TYR A 553 -6.13 -3.26 -10.74
C TYR A 553 -6.89 -1.98 -11.10
N GLU A 554 -7.12 -1.09 -10.12
CA GLU A 554 -7.75 0.21 -10.35
C GLU A 554 -6.95 1.04 -11.37
N THR A 555 -5.62 0.99 -11.32
CA THR A 555 -4.77 1.68 -12.30
C THR A 555 -4.90 1.08 -13.70
N ALA A 556 -5.03 -0.23 -13.82
CA ALA A 556 -5.27 -0.91 -15.09
C ALA A 556 -6.63 -0.52 -15.68
N VAL A 557 -7.69 -0.48 -14.86
CA VAL A 557 -9.03 0.00 -15.26
C VAL A 557 -8.96 1.45 -15.75
N LEU A 558 -8.43 2.37 -14.94
CA LEU A 558 -8.33 3.79 -15.28
C LEU A 558 -7.53 4.04 -16.56
N THR A 559 -6.45 3.26 -16.76
CA THR A 559 -5.65 3.35 -17.98
C THR A 559 -6.44 2.85 -19.19
N ALA A 560 -7.19 1.75 -19.06
CA ALA A 560 -8.03 1.21 -20.14
C ALA A 560 -9.20 2.16 -20.51
N GLU A 561 -9.85 2.76 -19.52
CA GLU A 561 -10.90 3.76 -19.73
C GLU A 561 -10.37 5.05 -20.37
N GLY A 562 -9.25 5.57 -19.84
CA GLY A 562 -8.56 6.74 -20.38
C GLY A 562 -8.12 6.52 -21.82
N MET A 563 -7.65 5.32 -22.14
CA MET A 563 -7.29 4.86 -23.48
C MET A 563 -8.48 4.81 -24.42
N SER A 564 -9.58 4.18 -24.01
CA SER A 564 -10.84 4.14 -24.78
C SER A 564 -11.30 5.54 -25.14
N THR A 565 -11.23 6.46 -24.18
CA THR A 565 -11.56 7.88 -24.39
C THR A 565 -10.57 8.57 -25.33
N TYR A 566 -9.26 8.40 -25.12
CA TYR A 566 -8.21 8.99 -25.95
C TYR A 566 -8.38 8.61 -27.42
N ARG A 567 -8.63 7.33 -27.69
CA ARG A 567 -8.82 6.81 -29.06
C ARG A 567 -10.10 7.38 -29.71
N LYS A 568 -11.21 7.49 -28.98
CA LYS A 568 -12.44 8.16 -29.45
C LYS A 568 -12.22 9.63 -29.80
N LEU A 569 -11.46 10.36 -28.98
CA LEU A 569 -11.16 11.77 -29.24
C LEU A 569 -10.25 11.94 -30.45
N ARG A 570 -9.27 11.05 -30.60
CA ARG A 570 -8.35 11.01 -31.72
C ARG A 570 -9.03 10.71 -33.06
N THR A 571 -9.98 9.76 -33.12
CA THR A 571 -10.77 9.49 -34.34
C THR A 571 -11.68 10.67 -34.70
N ARG A 572 -12.17 11.40 -33.68
CA ARG A 572 -13.07 12.55 -33.85
C ARG A 572 -12.37 13.91 -33.82
N LYS A 573 -11.05 13.98 -34.07
CA LYS A 573 -10.27 15.24 -34.00
C LYS A 573 -10.79 16.37 -34.89
N LYS A 574 -11.49 16.06 -35.98
CA LYS A 574 -12.14 17.09 -36.83
C LYS A 574 -13.34 17.75 -36.14
N VAL A 575 -14.08 16.97 -35.35
CA VAL A 575 -15.26 17.42 -34.59
C VAL A 575 -14.83 18.06 -33.28
N TYR A 576 -13.86 17.46 -32.59
CA TYR A 576 -13.31 17.90 -31.32
C TYR A 576 -11.82 18.28 -31.47
N PRO A 577 -11.50 19.42 -32.11
CA PRO A 577 -10.11 19.84 -32.34
C PRO A 577 -9.39 20.31 -31.06
N PHE A 578 -10.11 20.52 -29.97
CA PHE A 578 -9.56 20.87 -28.66
C PHE A 578 -9.97 19.84 -27.63
N TRP A 579 -9.11 19.62 -26.65
CA TRP A 579 -9.36 18.73 -25.52
C TRP A 579 -9.30 19.53 -24.22
N GLU A 580 -10.13 19.15 -23.26
CA GLU A 580 -10.18 19.76 -21.93
C GLU A 580 -9.84 18.73 -20.86
N TYR A 581 -8.93 19.11 -19.95
CA TYR A 581 -8.58 18.34 -18.77
C TYR A 581 -9.59 18.61 -17.65
N LEU A 582 -10.27 17.56 -17.20
CA LEU A 582 -11.26 17.64 -16.14
C LEU A 582 -10.86 16.73 -14.98
N THR A 583 -11.29 17.13 -13.80
CA THR A 583 -11.20 16.32 -12.58
C THR A 583 -12.61 16.10 -12.05
N VAL A 584 -12.83 15.01 -11.34
CA VAL A 584 -14.16 14.68 -10.78
C VAL A 584 -14.64 15.71 -9.73
N ASN A 585 -13.75 16.60 -9.26
CA ASN A 585 -14.02 17.73 -8.36
C ASN A 585 -14.91 17.39 -7.15
N ASP A 586 -14.72 16.20 -6.58
CA ASP A 586 -15.48 15.68 -5.44
C ASP A 586 -14.75 15.86 -4.09
N GLY A 587 -13.77 16.78 -4.04
CA GLY A 587 -12.93 17.02 -2.87
C GLY A 587 -11.88 15.94 -2.58
N ARG A 588 -11.86 14.82 -3.33
CA ARG A 588 -10.87 13.73 -3.19
C ARG A 588 -9.78 13.74 -4.26
N VAL A 589 -9.88 14.66 -5.22
CA VAL A 589 -8.86 14.88 -6.24
C VAL A 589 -7.65 15.55 -5.60
N ARG A 590 -6.45 15.08 -5.94
CA ARG A 590 -5.21 15.70 -5.44
C ARG A 590 -5.12 17.17 -5.88
N GLU A 591 -4.69 18.03 -4.97
CA GLU A 591 -4.63 19.49 -5.19
C GLU A 591 -3.78 19.85 -6.41
N GLU A 592 -2.69 19.11 -6.66
CA GLU A 592 -1.84 19.30 -7.82
C GLU A 592 -2.56 19.03 -9.15
N HIS A 593 -3.48 18.06 -9.20
CA HIS A 593 -4.28 17.78 -10.41
C HIS A 593 -5.38 18.82 -10.61
N MET A 594 -5.91 19.40 -9.52
CA MET A 594 -6.85 20.53 -9.60
C MET A 594 -6.24 21.74 -10.31
N LYS A 595 -4.91 21.92 -10.23
CA LYS A 595 -4.20 22.95 -10.99
C LYS A 595 -4.29 22.75 -12.51
N LEU A 596 -4.64 21.56 -13.00
CA LEU A 596 -4.92 21.30 -14.42
C LEU A 596 -6.40 21.34 -14.77
N HIS A 597 -7.32 21.42 -13.80
CA HIS A 597 -8.76 21.43 -14.06
C HIS A 597 -9.16 22.61 -14.95
N GLY A 598 -9.88 22.33 -16.04
CA GLY A 598 -10.33 23.32 -17.02
C GLY A 598 -9.24 23.78 -18.01
N VAL A 599 -8.07 23.14 -18.03
CA VAL A 599 -7.06 23.40 -19.06
C VAL A 599 -7.60 22.91 -20.40
N ILE A 600 -7.68 23.80 -21.39
CA ILE A 600 -8.07 23.48 -22.76
C ILE A 600 -6.86 23.68 -23.69
N LEU A 601 -6.49 22.64 -24.44
CA LEU A 601 -5.40 22.67 -25.42
C LEU A 601 -5.84 22.02 -26.74
N PRO A 602 -5.24 22.42 -27.89
CA PRO A 602 -5.41 21.69 -29.14
C PRO A 602 -5.05 20.21 -29.01
N GLU A 603 -5.71 19.32 -29.77
CA GLU A 603 -5.47 17.86 -29.72
C GLU A 603 -4.01 17.46 -30.00
N ASN A 604 -3.31 18.27 -30.80
CA ASN A 604 -1.93 18.05 -31.22
C ASN A 604 -0.90 18.79 -30.33
N ASP A 605 -1.31 19.42 -29.23
CA ASP A 605 -0.36 20.09 -28.33
C ASP A 605 0.53 19.04 -27.63
N PRO A 606 1.88 19.17 -27.69
CA PRO A 606 2.80 18.16 -27.17
C PRO A 606 2.69 17.95 -25.65
N ARG A 607 2.08 18.88 -24.92
CA ARG A 607 1.85 18.74 -23.47
C ARG A 607 0.96 17.55 -23.13
N TRP A 608 0.06 17.15 -24.02
CA TRP A 608 -0.74 15.93 -23.85
C TRP A 608 0.12 14.67 -23.73
N ASN A 609 1.33 14.65 -24.29
CA ASN A 609 2.25 13.52 -24.13
C ASN A 609 2.74 13.34 -22.69
N LYS A 610 2.54 14.34 -21.83
CA LYS A 610 2.91 14.31 -20.42
C LYS A 610 1.71 14.24 -19.50
N ILE A 611 0.72 15.12 -19.68
CA ILE A 611 -0.34 15.32 -18.70
C ILE A 611 -1.62 14.49 -18.95
N TYR A 612 -1.68 13.69 -20.01
CA TYR A 612 -2.90 12.92 -20.30
C TYR A 612 -3.11 11.86 -19.21
N PRO A 613 -4.27 11.85 -18.53
CA PRO A 613 -4.49 11.01 -17.37
C PRO A 613 -4.56 9.50 -17.74
N PRO A 614 -4.22 8.60 -16.81
CA PRO A 614 -3.94 8.86 -15.40
C PRO A 614 -2.53 9.39 -15.10
N ASN A 615 -2.46 10.39 -14.21
CA ASN A 615 -1.22 11.08 -13.79
C ASN A 615 -0.70 10.63 -12.41
N GLY A 616 -1.25 9.56 -11.86
CA GLY A 616 -0.91 9.04 -10.53
C GLY A 616 -1.76 7.80 -10.19
N TRP A 617 -1.39 7.09 -9.12
CA TRP A 617 -2.20 6.01 -8.56
C TRP A 617 -3.61 6.51 -8.24
N ALA A 618 -4.67 5.74 -8.52
CA ALA A 618 -6.06 6.14 -8.30
C ALA A 618 -6.40 7.56 -8.84
N CYS A 619 -5.88 7.91 -10.03
CA CYS A 619 -6.14 9.22 -10.65
C CYS A 619 -7.62 9.33 -11.04
N ARG A 620 -8.26 10.44 -10.65
CA ARG A 620 -9.69 10.72 -10.91
C ARG A 620 -9.87 11.87 -11.89
N CYS A 621 -9.03 11.88 -12.91
CA CYS A 621 -8.99 12.91 -13.94
C CYS A 621 -9.32 12.29 -15.29
N LEU A 622 -9.98 13.06 -16.15
CA LEU A 622 -10.42 12.62 -17.47
C LEU A 622 -10.19 13.72 -18.49
N VAL A 623 -10.24 13.37 -19.77
CA VAL A 623 -10.15 14.32 -20.87
C VAL A 623 -11.40 14.22 -21.73
N THR A 624 -11.96 15.36 -22.09
CA THR A 624 -13.13 15.44 -22.97
C THR A 624 -12.86 16.31 -24.19
N GLY A 625 -13.57 16.06 -25.28
CA GLY A 625 -13.45 16.80 -26.53
C GLY A 625 -14.30 18.07 -26.53
N ARG A 626 -13.76 19.16 -27.08
CA ARG A 626 -14.43 20.45 -27.23
C ARG A 626 -14.45 20.88 -28.69
N MET A 627 -15.62 21.36 -29.13
CA MET A 627 -15.80 21.91 -30.48
C MET A 627 -15.20 23.31 -30.57
N LYS A 628 -14.78 23.72 -31.77
CA LYS A 628 -14.12 25.03 -31.99
C LYS A 628 -14.89 26.24 -31.44
N HIS A 629 -16.22 26.24 -31.54
CA HIS A 629 -17.05 27.36 -31.06
C HIS A 629 -17.23 27.40 -29.53
N GLN A 630 -16.94 26.29 -28.83
CA GLN A 630 -17.02 26.20 -27.36
C GLN A 630 -15.77 26.77 -26.67
N VAL A 631 -14.67 26.91 -27.41
CA VAL A 631 -13.38 27.34 -26.88
C VAL A 631 -13.27 28.86 -27.00
N LYS A 632 -13.44 29.55 -25.87
CA LYS A 632 -13.28 31.01 -25.72
C LYS A 632 -12.25 31.32 -24.63
N VAL A 633 -11.06 30.74 -24.76
CA VAL A 633 -9.97 30.89 -23.77
C VAL A 633 -8.68 31.33 -24.45
N ASP A 634 -7.78 31.95 -23.68
CA ASP A 634 -6.41 32.22 -24.14
C ASP A 634 -5.58 30.92 -24.10
N LEU A 635 -5.24 30.39 -25.28
CA LEU A 635 -4.46 29.16 -25.39
C LEU A 635 -3.03 29.30 -24.85
N GLU A 636 -2.44 30.49 -24.91
CA GLU A 636 -1.09 30.70 -24.35
C GLU A 636 -1.11 30.75 -22.83
N GLU A 637 -2.18 31.27 -22.24
CA GLU A 637 -2.40 31.18 -20.80
C GLU A 637 -2.53 29.70 -20.36
N MET A 638 -3.32 28.90 -21.09
CA MET A 638 -3.48 27.47 -20.81
C MET A 638 -2.15 26.71 -20.92
N ARG A 639 -1.34 27.00 -21.96
CA ARG A 639 0.01 26.44 -22.11
C ARG A 639 0.91 26.81 -20.94
N ARG A 640 0.93 28.08 -20.53
CA ARG A 640 1.73 28.57 -19.39
C ARG A 640 1.32 27.90 -18.08
N ARG A 641 0.02 27.67 -17.87
CA ARG A 641 -0.50 26.96 -16.70
C ARG A 641 0.03 25.52 -16.62
N VAL A 642 0.03 24.80 -17.75
CA VAL A 642 0.62 23.46 -17.83
C VAL A 642 2.13 23.50 -17.65
N ASP A 643 2.85 24.43 -18.29
CA ASP A 643 4.30 24.55 -18.15
C ASP A 643 4.71 24.90 -16.71
N GLY A 644 3.91 25.70 -16.02
CA GLY A 644 4.04 25.97 -14.59
C GLY A 644 3.88 24.69 -13.77
N PHE A 645 2.84 23.90 -14.05
CA PHE A 645 2.61 22.61 -13.40
C PHE A 645 3.78 21.64 -13.63
N LEU A 646 4.29 21.52 -14.85
CA LEU A 646 5.41 20.62 -15.19
C LEU A 646 6.73 21.00 -14.50
N LYS A 647 6.86 22.22 -13.95
CA LYS A 647 8.04 22.66 -13.20
C LYS A 647 7.95 22.37 -11.69
N THR A 648 6.78 22.00 -11.19
CA THR A 648 6.53 21.75 -9.76
C THR A 648 7.35 20.55 -9.26
N ALA A 649 7.67 20.54 -7.96
CA ALA A 649 8.40 19.44 -7.34
C ALA A 649 7.56 18.16 -7.31
N GLU A 650 6.25 18.32 -7.14
CA GLU A 650 5.24 17.28 -7.14
C GLU A 650 5.17 16.59 -8.50
N TRP A 651 5.10 17.34 -9.60
CA TRP A 651 5.15 16.76 -10.95
C TRP A 651 6.46 16.01 -11.19
N LYS A 652 7.60 16.58 -10.84
CA LYS A 652 8.90 15.91 -11.02
C LYS A 652 8.97 14.58 -10.26
N LYS A 653 8.35 14.50 -9.08
CA LYS A 653 8.22 13.26 -8.31
C LYS A 653 7.32 12.24 -9.01
N ALA A 654 6.18 12.67 -9.56
CA ALA A 654 5.29 11.81 -10.32
C ALA A 654 5.94 11.31 -11.63
N GLU A 655 6.65 12.20 -12.35
CA GLU A 655 7.42 11.85 -13.55
C GLU A 655 8.50 10.81 -13.25
N ALA A 656 9.24 10.98 -12.14
CA ALA A 656 10.23 10.00 -11.68
C ALA A 656 9.62 8.64 -11.28
N GLN A 657 8.31 8.59 -11.00
CA GLN A 657 7.55 7.36 -10.72
C GLN A 657 6.89 6.77 -11.98
N GLY A 658 7.18 7.29 -13.17
CA GLY A 658 6.66 6.79 -14.44
C GLY A 658 5.28 7.34 -14.84
N TRP A 659 4.83 8.46 -14.24
CA TRP A 659 3.56 9.11 -14.60
C TRP A 659 3.68 10.19 -15.68
N GLY A 660 4.90 10.54 -16.11
CA GLY A 660 5.17 11.61 -17.07
C GLY A 660 4.99 11.25 -18.54
N VAL A 661 4.21 10.20 -18.84
CA VAL A 661 4.02 9.69 -20.20
C VAL A 661 2.54 9.48 -20.51
N ASN A 662 2.15 9.77 -21.74
CA ASN A 662 0.81 9.43 -22.24
C ASN A 662 0.70 7.93 -22.50
N ARG A 663 0.33 7.20 -21.44
CA ARG A 663 0.09 5.75 -21.49
C ARG A 663 -1.06 5.32 -22.39
N CYS A 664 -2.00 6.23 -22.63
CA CYS A 664 -3.12 6.02 -23.55
C CYS A 664 -2.69 6.07 -25.03
N ASP A 665 -1.46 6.51 -25.33
CA ASP A 665 -0.88 6.44 -26.67
C ASP A 665 0.10 5.27 -26.82
N SER A 666 0.83 4.92 -25.74
CA SER A 666 1.90 3.91 -25.79
C SER A 666 1.47 2.46 -25.54
N ALA A 667 0.21 2.22 -25.14
CA ALA A 667 -0.30 0.91 -24.71
C ALA A 667 0.37 0.33 -23.45
N GLN A 668 1.11 1.14 -22.69
CA GLN A 668 1.80 0.69 -21.48
C GLN A 668 0.94 0.99 -20.25
N VAL A 669 0.23 -0.01 -19.73
CA VAL A 669 -0.52 0.11 -18.47
C VAL A 669 0.43 0.49 -17.34
N PHE A 670 1.54 -0.24 -17.23
CA PHE A 670 2.65 0.03 -16.33
C PHE A 670 3.92 0.30 -17.13
N THR A 671 4.57 1.42 -16.82
CA THR A 671 5.86 1.78 -17.40
C THR A 671 6.98 0.95 -16.77
N ALA A 672 8.16 0.94 -17.40
CA ALA A 672 9.32 0.21 -16.87
C ALA A 672 9.69 0.64 -15.43
N ASP A 673 9.51 1.92 -15.08
CA ASP A 673 9.79 2.45 -13.74
C ASP A 673 8.78 2.00 -12.68
N GLN A 674 7.62 1.48 -13.11
CA GLN A 674 6.57 0.97 -12.25
C GLN A 674 6.62 -0.56 -12.11
N MET A 675 7.43 -1.25 -12.92
CA MET A 675 7.58 -2.70 -12.81
C MET A 675 8.38 -3.08 -11.56
N TYR A 676 7.95 -4.14 -10.89
CA TYR A 676 8.69 -4.76 -9.77
C TYR A 676 10.14 -5.13 -10.13
N ILE A 677 10.38 -5.43 -11.42
CA ILE A 677 11.70 -5.66 -11.98
C ILE A 677 11.86 -4.72 -13.19
N ARG A 678 12.56 -3.59 -12.99
CA ARG A 678 12.66 -2.50 -13.98
C ARG A 678 13.13 -2.94 -15.38
N LYS A 679 14.07 -3.90 -15.44
CA LYS A 679 14.63 -4.42 -16.70
C LYS A 679 13.89 -5.62 -17.26
N PHE A 680 12.76 -6.01 -16.65
CA PHE A 680 12.04 -7.23 -17.04
C PHE A 680 11.65 -7.23 -18.52
N PRO A 681 11.06 -6.18 -19.12
CA PRO A 681 10.64 -6.25 -20.52
C PRO A 681 11.79 -6.49 -21.51
N GLN A 682 12.99 -6.02 -21.16
CA GLN A 682 14.19 -6.16 -21.99
C GLN A 682 14.95 -7.46 -21.72
N GLN A 683 14.62 -8.18 -20.63
CA GLN A 683 15.38 -9.33 -20.13
C GLN A 683 14.48 -10.48 -19.66
N ALA A 684 13.20 -10.48 -20.05
CA ALA A 684 12.18 -11.39 -19.52
C ALA A 684 12.55 -12.85 -19.75
N SER A 685 13.17 -13.17 -20.90
CA SER A 685 13.64 -14.53 -21.18
C SER A 685 14.65 -15.02 -20.14
N SER A 686 15.57 -14.15 -19.70
CA SER A 686 16.59 -14.52 -18.72
C SER A 686 16.00 -14.90 -17.35
N TYR A 687 14.92 -14.22 -16.95
CA TYR A 687 14.19 -14.50 -15.71
C TYR A 687 13.26 -15.72 -15.82
N LEU A 688 12.78 -16.04 -17.02
CA LEU A 688 11.81 -17.10 -17.25
C LEU A 688 12.36 -18.30 -18.04
N LYS A 689 13.69 -18.39 -18.19
CA LYS A 689 14.36 -19.42 -18.99
C LYS A 689 14.01 -20.85 -18.56
N ASP A 690 13.74 -21.04 -17.26
CA ASP A 690 13.45 -22.34 -16.65
C ASP A 690 11.95 -22.66 -16.64
N MET A 691 11.10 -21.72 -17.09
CA MET A 691 9.64 -21.91 -17.19
C MET A 691 9.26 -22.70 -18.43
N THR A 692 9.43 -24.02 -18.37
CA THR A 692 9.05 -24.98 -19.41
C THR A 692 7.65 -25.58 -19.16
N ALA A 693 7.08 -26.29 -20.14
CA ALA A 693 5.82 -27.02 -20.02
C ALA A 693 5.69 -27.87 -18.74
N GLU A 694 6.78 -28.48 -18.31
CA GLU A 694 6.82 -29.28 -17.08
C GLU A 694 6.60 -28.42 -15.83
N ARG A 695 7.25 -27.25 -15.74
CA ARG A 695 7.02 -26.29 -14.64
C ARG A 695 5.60 -25.72 -14.64
N TRP A 696 4.94 -25.72 -15.80
CA TRP A 696 3.53 -25.36 -15.93
C TRP A 696 2.55 -26.52 -15.64
N ASN A 697 3.05 -27.70 -15.23
CA ASN A 697 2.29 -28.93 -15.00
C ASN A 697 1.48 -29.37 -16.24
N LEU A 698 2.04 -29.21 -17.44
CA LEU A 698 1.38 -29.61 -18.69
C LEU A 698 1.79 -31.03 -19.14
N PRO A 699 0.88 -31.78 -19.79
CA PRO A 699 1.23 -33.05 -20.40
C PRO A 699 2.35 -32.91 -21.43
N GLY A 700 3.16 -33.97 -21.57
CA GLY A 700 4.18 -34.05 -22.62
C GLY A 700 3.56 -34.06 -24.02
N VAL A 701 4.32 -33.61 -25.02
CA VAL A 701 3.83 -33.47 -26.41
C VAL A 701 3.26 -34.77 -26.97
N GLN A 702 3.85 -35.93 -26.64
CA GLN A 702 3.32 -37.22 -27.12
C GLN A 702 1.94 -37.55 -26.56
N ALA A 703 1.66 -37.16 -25.32
CA ALA A 703 0.32 -37.30 -24.74
C ALA A 703 -0.67 -36.37 -25.46
N MET A 704 -0.27 -35.11 -25.67
CA MET A 704 -1.09 -34.14 -26.40
C MET A 704 -1.45 -34.61 -27.82
N LYS A 705 -0.48 -35.19 -28.55
CA LYS A 705 -0.69 -35.77 -29.88
C LYS A 705 -1.64 -36.97 -29.85
N ARG A 706 -1.47 -37.88 -28.90
CA ARG A 706 -2.38 -39.03 -28.74
C ARG A 706 -3.82 -38.60 -28.49
N ASP A 707 -4.01 -37.50 -27.77
CA ASP A 707 -5.33 -36.96 -27.43
C ASP A 707 -5.87 -36.00 -28.51
N ALA A 708 -5.20 -35.87 -29.65
CA ALA A 708 -5.63 -35.01 -30.76
C ALA A 708 -6.77 -35.65 -31.57
N SER A 709 -7.66 -34.80 -32.10
CA SER A 709 -8.87 -35.22 -32.82
C SER A 709 -8.58 -35.82 -34.21
N GLY A 710 -7.49 -35.43 -34.86
CA GLY A 710 -7.16 -35.86 -36.22
C GLY A 710 -5.68 -35.72 -36.58
N ASN A 711 -5.35 -36.12 -37.81
CA ASN A 711 -4.04 -35.89 -38.42
C ASN A 711 -3.95 -34.46 -38.96
N ILE A 712 -2.74 -33.97 -39.19
CA ILE A 712 -2.52 -32.61 -39.71
C ILE A 712 -3.14 -32.43 -41.12
N PRO A 713 -3.95 -31.38 -41.34
CA PRO A 713 -4.46 -31.06 -42.67
C PRO A 713 -3.31 -30.78 -43.65
N VAL A 714 -3.43 -31.35 -44.86
CA VAL A 714 -2.48 -31.14 -45.94
C VAL A 714 -3.17 -30.33 -47.03
N SER A 715 -2.65 -29.14 -47.30
CA SER A 715 -3.18 -28.28 -48.35
C SER A 715 -2.76 -28.78 -49.73
N GLY A 716 -3.73 -28.87 -50.64
CA GLY A 716 -3.50 -29.13 -52.06
C GLY A 716 -3.28 -27.85 -52.89
N ARG A 717 -3.38 -26.68 -52.26
CA ARG A 717 -3.32 -25.38 -52.94
C ARG A 717 -1.90 -25.01 -53.34
N SER A 718 -1.78 -24.32 -54.46
CA SER A 718 -0.50 -23.74 -54.87
C SER A 718 -0.21 -22.42 -54.14
N GLU A 719 1.06 -22.00 -54.11
CA GLU A 719 1.45 -20.72 -53.52
C GLU A 719 0.78 -19.54 -54.20
N GLN A 720 0.60 -19.62 -55.52
CA GLN A 720 -0.07 -18.62 -56.34
C GLN A 720 -1.57 -18.56 -56.00
N GLU A 721 -2.23 -19.72 -55.93
CA GLU A 721 -3.65 -19.81 -55.57
C GLU A 721 -3.93 -19.22 -54.19
N VAL A 722 -3.11 -19.55 -53.19
CA VAL A 722 -3.23 -18.98 -51.84
C VAL A 722 -3.04 -17.46 -51.87
N TRP A 723 -2.02 -16.98 -52.58
CA TRP A 723 -1.76 -15.55 -52.67
C TRP A 723 -2.92 -14.80 -53.35
N GLU A 724 -3.42 -15.30 -54.48
CA GLU A 724 -4.54 -14.69 -55.21
C GLU A 724 -5.86 -14.74 -54.43
N THR A 725 -6.06 -15.78 -53.62
CA THR A 725 -7.29 -15.95 -52.82
C THR A 725 -7.33 -15.04 -51.60
N TYR A 726 -6.18 -14.87 -50.92
CA TYR A 726 -6.14 -14.24 -49.59
C TYR A 726 -5.45 -12.86 -49.55
N ALA A 727 -4.76 -12.45 -50.62
CA ALA A 727 -4.04 -11.17 -50.62
C ALA A 727 -4.96 -9.99 -50.97
N GLU A 728 -4.95 -8.99 -50.10
CA GLU A 728 -5.59 -7.69 -50.27
C GLU A 728 -4.51 -6.61 -50.16
N ASP A 729 -4.46 -5.66 -51.09
CA ASP A 729 -3.45 -4.59 -51.13
C ASP A 729 -1.98 -5.08 -51.01
N GLY A 730 -1.66 -6.22 -51.64
CA GLY A 730 -0.29 -6.76 -51.67
C GLY A 730 0.17 -7.48 -50.40
N ARG A 731 -0.75 -7.82 -49.49
CA ARG A 731 -0.50 -8.56 -48.25
C ARG A 731 -1.66 -9.49 -47.93
N ILE A 732 -1.43 -10.57 -47.19
CA ILE A 732 -2.51 -11.43 -46.70
C ILE A 732 -2.95 -10.94 -45.31
N VAL A 733 -4.26 -10.87 -45.08
CA VAL A 733 -4.85 -10.54 -43.77
C VAL A 733 -5.64 -11.76 -43.26
N LEU A 734 -5.18 -12.32 -42.14
CA LEU A 734 -5.79 -13.46 -41.45
C LEU A 734 -6.37 -13.02 -40.11
N THR A 735 -7.05 -13.93 -39.42
CA THR A 735 -7.61 -13.68 -38.09
C THR A 735 -7.13 -14.75 -37.12
N ASP A 736 -6.71 -14.36 -35.91
CA ASP A 736 -6.34 -15.30 -34.86
C ASP A 736 -7.54 -15.77 -34.02
N TYR A 737 -7.25 -16.57 -32.98
CA TYR A 737 -8.23 -17.18 -32.07
C TYR A 737 -9.03 -16.18 -31.23
N ASP A 738 -8.63 -14.91 -31.21
CA ASP A 738 -9.30 -13.83 -30.47
C ASP A 738 -9.84 -12.76 -31.44
N GLY A 739 -9.94 -13.07 -32.74
CA GLY A 739 -10.51 -12.16 -33.74
C GLY A 739 -9.52 -11.12 -34.27
N ARG A 740 -8.23 -11.18 -33.92
CA ARG A 740 -7.26 -10.13 -34.23
C ARG A 740 -6.71 -10.29 -35.64
N LYS A 741 -6.59 -9.18 -36.38
CA LYS A 741 -6.03 -9.17 -37.74
C LYS A 741 -4.53 -9.46 -37.71
N VAL A 742 -4.11 -10.58 -38.31
CA VAL A 742 -2.71 -11.00 -38.48
C VAL A 742 -2.28 -10.78 -39.93
N ILE A 743 -1.17 -10.07 -40.13
CA ILE A 743 -0.66 -9.71 -41.46
C ILE A 743 0.46 -10.65 -41.87
N VAL A 744 0.39 -11.14 -43.11
CA VAL A 744 1.48 -11.85 -43.79
C VAL A 744 1.95 -11.01 -44.98
N GLU A 745 3.13 -10.43 -44.85
CA GLU A 745 3.76 -9.64 -45.92
C GLU A 745 4.25 -10.57 -47.05
N LYS A 746 4.22 -10.10 -48.31
CA LYS A 746 4.62 -10.92 -49.49
C LYS A 746 5.99 -11.55 -49.33
N LYS A 747 6.98 -10.76 -48.94
CA LYS A 747 8.35 -11.24 -48.68
C LYS A 747 8.38 -12.37 -47.64
N GLN A 748 7.56 -12.27 -46.59
CA GLN A 748 7.51 -13.26 -45.53
C GLN A 748 6.81 -14.54 -46.01
N PHE A 749 5.71 -14.41 -46.75
CA PHE A 749 5.02 -15.52 -47.39
C PHE A 749 5.97 -16.28 -48.32
N ASP A 750 6.57 -15.59 -49.29
CA ASP A 750 7.47 -16.18 -50.28
C ASP A 750 8.67 -16.88 -49.60
N SER A 751 9.22 -16.29 -48.53
CA SER A 751 10.34 -16.90 -47.80
C SER A 751 10.01 -18.25 -47.14
N HIS A 752 8.73 -18.51 -46.86
CA HIS A 752 8.26 -19.74 -46.23
C HIS A 752 7.62 -20.71 -47.22
N THR A 753 7.20 -20.25 -48.39
CA THR A 753 6.51 -21.08 -49.37
C THR A 753 7.40 -21.49 -50.53
N ALA A 754 8.30 -20.62 -51.01
CA ALA A 754 9.08 -20.83 -52.24
C ALA A 754 10.17 -21.93 -52.15
N GLY A 755 10.29 -22.62 -51.00
CA GLY A 755 11.25 -23.70 -50.80
C GLY A 755 10.88 -24.98 -51.55
N LYS A 756 11.86 -25.69 -52.13
CA LYS A 756 11.66 -27.03 -52.73
C LYS A 756 11.78 -28.14 -51.67
N GLY A 757 10.89 -29.14 -51.72
CA GLY A 757 10.98 -30.34 -50.87
C GLY A 757 10.22 -30.25 -49.53
N ARG A 758 10.79 -30.78 -48.44
CA ARG A 758 10.13 -30.89 -47.11
C ARG A 758 9.99 -29.56 -46.35
N ASP A 759 10.68 -28.52 -46.80
CA ASP A 759 10.57 -27.16 -46.26
C ASP A 759 9.51 -26.34 -47.01
N ASN A 760 8.77 -26.95 -47.95
CA ASN A 760 7.63 -26.29 -48.58
C ASN A 760 6.46 -26.22 -47.59
N ARG A 761 6.34 -25.08 -46.92
CA ARG A 761 5.36 -24.88 -45.86
C ARG A 761 3.96 -24.57 -46.37
N ILE A 762 3.80 -24.37 -47.69
CA ILE A 762 2.47 -24.21 -48.32
C ILE A 762 1.59 -25.44 -48.06
N ARG A 763 2.20 -26.63 -47.97
CA ARG A 763 1.54 -27.89 -47.64
C ARG A 763 0.79 -27.82 -46.29
N TYR A 764 1.26 -27.00 -45.37
CA TYR A 764 0.67 -26.84 -44.04
C TYR A 764 -0.15 -25.56 -43.89
N TRP A 765 -0.55 -24.92 -45.00
CA TRP A 765 -1.34 -23.69 -44.97
C TRP A 765 -2.65 -23.84 -44.20
N ASP A 766 -3.45 -24.88 -44.51
CA ASP A 766 -4.73 -25.10 -43.85
C ASP A 766 -4.56 -25.45 -42.37
N ALA A 767 -3.50 -26.19 -42.01
CA ALA A 767 -3.16 -26.46 -40.61
C ALA A 767 -2.69 -25.19 -39.87
N MET A 768 -1.99 -24.29 -40.55
CA MET A 768 -1.59 -22.98 -40.01
C MET A 768 -2.81 -22.11 -39.73
N LEU A 769 -3.76 -22.03 -40.67
CA LEU A 769 -5.04 -21.35 -40.46
C LEU A 769 -5.79 -21.95 -39.27
N GLU A 770 -5.90 -23.28 -39.20
CA GLU A 770 -6.55 -23.96 -38.08
C GLU A 770 -5.86 -23.68 -36.74
N THR A 771 -4.53 -23.58 -36.73
CA THR A 771 -3.75 -23.24 -35.53
C THR A 771 -3.91 -21.78 -35.13
N LEU A 772 -4.03 -20.85 -36.08
CA LEU A 772 -4.35 -19.45 -35.78
C LEU A 772 -5.71 -19.33 -35.11
N HIS A 773 -6.74 -19.99 -35.65
CA HIS A 773 -8.12 -19.88 -35.16
C HIS A 773 -8.38 -20.69 -33.89
N ALA A 774 -7.79 -21.88 -33.76
CA ALA A 774 -8.07 -22.81 -32.67
C ALA A 774 -6.79 -23.49 -32.15
N PRO A 775 -5.86 -22.72 -31.56
CA PRO A 775 -4.66 -23.27 -30.92
C PRO A 775 -5.02 -24.00 -29.62
N ASP A 776 -4.30 -25.08 -29.35
CA ASP A 776 -4.37 -25.83 -28.08
C ASP A 776 -3.58 -25.11 -26.98
N GLU A 777 -2.44 -24.52 -27.32
CA GLU A 777 -1.62 -23.73 -26.39
C GLU A 777 -1.20 -22.42 -27.03
N VAL A 778 -1.10 -21.36 -26.23
CA VAL A 778 -0.54 -20.07 -26.64
C VAL A 778 0.51 -19.66 -25.62
N TRP A 779 1.73 -19.46 -26.09
CA TRP A 779 2.88 -19.11 -25.29
C TRP A 779 3.38 -17.72 -25.67
N LEU A 780 3.75 -16.92 -24.67
CA LEU A 780 4.55 -15.73 -24.88
C LEU A 780 6.00 -16.09 -24.55
N ASN A 781 6.85 -16.10 -25.57
CA ASN A 781 8.24 -16.58 -25.51
C ASN A 781 9.20 -15.69 -26.31
N ASP A 782 10.46 -16.12 -26.41
CA ASP A 782 11.58 -15.41 -27.02
C ASP A 782 12.10 -16.06 -28.32
N GLU A 783 11.25 -16.84 -28.99
CA GLU A 783 11.69 -17.69 -30.11
C GLU A 783 12.21 -16.89 -31.30
N ILE A 784 11.60 -15.73 -31.61
CA ILE A 784 12.02 -14.89 -32.75
C ILE A 784 13.10 -13.89 -32.37
N LYS A 785 13.08 -13.36 -31.15
CA LYS A 785 14.06 -12.38 -30.68
C LYS A 785 14.52 -12.75 -29.28
N HIS A 786 15.78 -13.15 -29.21
CA HIS A 786 16.45 -13.52 -27.97
C HIS A 786 16.30 -12.40 -26.92
N ASP A 787 16.16 -12.79 -25.66
CA ASP A 787 15.96 -11.93 -24.47
C ASP A 787 14.58 -11.26 -24.32
N LEU A 788 13.80 -11.14 -25.39
CA LEU A 788 12.48 -10.51 -25.36
C LEU A 788 11.36 -11.55 -25.35
N LEU A 789 10.51 -11.49 -24.33
CA LEU A 789 9.34 -12.36 -24.22
C LEU A 789 8.14 -11.72 -24.94
N ASP A 790 8.25 -11.51 -26.26
CA ASP A 790 7.28 -10.77 -27.09
C ASP A 790 6.80 -11.53 -28.34
N THR A 791 7.18 -12.81 -28.45
CA THR A 791 6.71 -13.70 -29.51
C THR A 791 5.53 -14.52 -29.00
N TYR A 792 4.40 -14.44 -29.68
CA TYR A 792 3.27 -15.32 -29.43
C TYR A 792 3.43 -16.58 -30.28
N CYS A 793 3.67 -17.70 -29.60
CA CYS A 793 3.80 -19.03 -30.19
C CYS A 793 2.51 -19.83 -29.95
N LEU A 794 1.75 -20.02 -31.02
CA LEU A 794 0.50 -20.76 -31.04
C LEU A 794 0.82 -22.19 -31.43
N LEU A 795 0.40 -23.14 -30.61
CA LEU A 795 0.64 -24.56 -30.83
C LEU A 795 -0.67 -25.30 -31.01
N LYS A 796 -0.67 -26.21 -31.99
CA LYS A 796 -1.75 -27.16 -32.19
C LYS A 796 -1.20 -28.57 -32.36
N TYR A 797 -1.84 -29.53 -31.71
CA TYR A 797 -1.42 -30.93 -31.73
C TYR A 797 -2.33 -31.74 -32.64
N TYR A 798 -1.69 -32.56 -33.47
CA TYR A 798 -2.31 -33.56 -34.33
C TYR A 798 -1.77 -34.95 -33.94
N ARG A 799 -2.46 -36.01 -34.35
CA ARG A 799 -2.05 -37.39 -34.00
C ARG A 799 -0.67 -37.74 -34.54
N ASP A 800 -0.37 -37.27 -35.75
CA ASP A 800 0.87 -37.52 -36.47
C ASP A 800 1.94 -36.44 -36.25
N GLU A 801 1.56 -35.17 -36.09
CA GLU A 801 2.49 -34.03 -35.97
C GLU A 801 2.03 -32.95 -34.96
N ALA A 802 2.86 -31.94 -34.70
CA ALA A 802 2.48 -30.73 -33.97
C ALA A 802 2.91 -29.50 -34.76
N LEU A 803 2.03 -28.51 -34.90
CA LEU A 803 2.30 -27.29 -35.65
C LEU A 803 2.50 -26.11 -34.70
N ALA A 804 3.52 -25.30 -34.99
CA ALA A 804 3.75 -24.02 -34.34
C ALA A 804 3.51 -22.87 -35.33
N VAL A 805 2.83 -21.82 -34.88
CA VAL A 805 2.62 -20.57 -35.61
C VAL A 805 3.05 -19.42 -34.71
N ASN A 806 4.01 -18.62 -35.18
CA ASN A 806 4.56 -17.52 -34.41
C ASN A 806 4.21 -16.18 -35.05
N TYR A 807 3.67 -15.28 -34.25
CA TYR A 807 3.45 -13.89 -34.63
C TYR A 807 3.95 -12.95 -33.53
N ARG A 808 4.12 -11.67 -33.88
CA ARG A 808 4.52 -10.61 -32.93
C ARG A 808 4.00 -9.25 -33.35
N ILE A 809 3.95 -8.34 -32.41
CA ILE A 809 3.66 -6.92 -32.68
C ILE A 809 4.92 -6.28 -33.28
N GLU A 810 4.80 -5.71 -34.48
CA GLU A 810 5.84 -4.92 -35.16
C GLU A 810 5.23 -3.61 -35.64
N GLY A 811 5.61 -2.51 -34.97
CA GLY A 811 4.99 -1.20 -35.20
C GLY A 811 3.48 -1.26 -34.98
N GLU A 812 2.72 -0.97 -36.03
CA GLU A 812 1.26 -0.91 -36.01
C GLU A 812 0.59 -2.18 -36.55
N LYS A 813 1.34 -3.30 -36.63
CA LYS A 813 0.89 -4.55 -37.24
C LYS A 813 1.14 -5.75 -36.34
N LEU A 814 0.22 -6.71 -36.35
CA LEU A 814 0.46 -8.05 -35.85
C LEU A 814 1.00 -8.88 -37.00
N VAL A 815 2.30 -9.19 -37.00
CA VAL A 815 2.97 -9.79 -38.15
C VAL A 815 3.21 -11.27 -37.89
N LEU A 816 2.71 -12.12 -38.79
CA LEU A 816 3.05 -13.54 -38.80
C LEU A 816 4.52 -13.69 -39.18
N LYS A 817 5.33 -14.27 -38.29
CA LYS A 817 6.77 -14.43 -38.51
C LYS A 817 7.11 -15.76 -39.14
N THR A 818 6.45 -16.85 -38.73
CA THR A 818 6.75 -18.19 -39.22
C THR A 818 5.65 -19.17 -38.81
N TRP A 819 5.47 -20.22 -39.60
CA TRP A 819 4.75 -21.44 -39.19
C TRP A 819 5.59 -22.64 -39.59
N TYR A 820 5.56 -23.71 -38.80
CA TYR A 820 6.29 -24.92 -39.14
C TYR A 820 5.80 -26.12 -38.31
N VAL A 821 5.97 -27.32 -38.86
CA VAL A 821 5.80 -28.56 -38.09
C VAL A 821 6.99 -28.69 -37.16
N MET A 822 6.73 -28.94 -35.88
CA MET A 822 7.72 -29.17 -34.85
C MET A 822 8.39 -30.54 -35.11
N GLN A 823 9.36 -30.53 -36.04
CA GLN A 823 9.93 -31.68 -36.74
C GLN A 823 10.20 -32.91 -35.87
N THR A 824 9.73 -34.09 -36.30
CA THR A 824 10.04 -35.42 -35.73
C THR A 824 11.11 -36.22 -36.47
N ARG A 825 11.58 -35.76 -37.65
CA ARG A 825 12.61 -36.44 -38.47
C ARG A 825 13.48 -35.45 -39.27
N THR A 826 14.78 -35.47 -39.02
CA THR A 826 15.80 -34.81 -39.87
C THR A 826 16.12 -35.64 -41.12
N PRO A 827 16.62 -35.05 -42.23
CA PRO A 827 17.14 -35.79 -43.38
C PRO A 827 18.30 -36.70 -42.95
N GLY A 828 18.23 -37.99 -43.27
CA GLY A 828 19.29 -38.97 -42.93
C GLY A 828 18.84 -40.18 -42.09
N ASN A 829 17.54 -40.49 -42.02
CA ASN A 829 16.99 -41.71 -41.39
C ASN A 829 17.39 -41.95 -39.91
N ARG A 830 17.95 -40.94 -39.23
CA ARG A 830 17.99 -40.94 -37.76
C ARG A 830 16.57 -40.64 -37.27
N LYS A 831 15.92 -41.64 -36.66
CA LYS A 831 14.82 -41.39 -35.71
C LYS A 831 15.41 -40.52 -34.60
N VAL A 832 15.30 -39.21 -34.73
CA VAL A 832 15.56 -38.32 -33.61
C VAL A 832 14.31 -38.46 -32.73
N ASN A 833 14.38 -39.32 -31.72
CA ASN A 833 13.60 -39.10 -30.51
C ASN A 833 13.91 -37.66 -30.12
N LEU A 834 12.99 -36.74 -30.40
CA LEU A 834 13.19 -35.33 -30.11
C LEU A 834 13.49 -35.23 -28.62
N LYS A 835 14.76 -34.94 -28.32
CA LYS A 835 15.19 -34.71 -26.95
C LYS A 835 14.28 -33.64 -26.36
N LYS A 836 13.88 -33.86 -25.10
CA LYS A 836 13.11 -32.95 -24.24
C LYS A 836 13.42 -31.46 -24.52
N GLU A 837 14.70 -31.15 -24.73
CA GLU A 837 15.25 -29.83 -25.11
C GLU A 837 14.55 -29.09 -26.27
N ILE A 838 14.14 -29.76 -27.36
CA ILE A 838 13.53 -29.06 -28.52
C ILE A 838 12.08 -28.64 -28.21
N TRP A 839 11.34 -29.48 -27.48
CA TRP A 839 9.98 -29.18 -27.06
C TRP A 839 9.97 -28.08 -26.00
N ASP A 840 10.91 -28.15 -25.06
CA ASP A 840 11.09 -27.15 -24.00
C ASP A 840 11.51 -25.79 -24.56
N LYS A 841 12.18 -25.72 -25.72
CA LYS A 841 12.48 -24.43 -26.38
C LYS A 841 11.24 -23.70 -26.88
N ARG A 842 10.14 -24.40 -27.18
CA ARG A 842 8.93 -23.83 -27.79
C ARG A 842 7.80 -23.68 -26.77
N ARG A 843 7.65 -24.67 -25.88
CA ARG A 843 6.72 -24.64 -24.75
C ARG A 843 7.42 -24.07 -23.50
N ARG A 844 7.86 -22.82 -23.60
CA ARG A 844 8.50 -22.08 -22.50
C ARG A 844 8.04 -20.63 -22.43
N GLY A 845 8.33 -20.01 -21.30
CA GLY A 845 7.96 -18.62 -21.02
C GLY A 845 6.62 -18.55 -20.31
N LEU A 846 5.77 -17.61 -20.71
CA LEU A 846 4.45 -17.41 -20.10
C LEU A 846 3.38 -18.16 -20.90
N LEU A 847 2.65 -19.05 -20.23
CA LEU A 847 1.51 -19.75 -20.83
C LEU A 847 0.28 -18.84 -20.76
N ILE A 848 -0.18 -18.37 -21.92
CA ILE A 848 -1.31 -17.44 -22.07
C ILE A 848 -2.64 -18.19 -22.20
N LYS A 849 -2.64 -19.30 -22.96
CA LYS A 849 -3.83 -20.15 -23.17
C LYS A 849 -3.40 -21.62 -23.13
N LYS A 850 -4.25 -22.48 -22.56
CA LYS A 850 -4.12 -23.93 -22.56
C LYS A 850 -5.40 -24.62 -23.01
N ARG A 851 -5.27 -25.85 -23.50
CA ARG A 851 -6.37 -26.71 -23.93
C ARG A 851 -7.27 -27.01 -22.72
N ARG A 852 -8.59 -26.74 -22.82
CA ARG A 852 -9.56 -27.19 -21.81
C ARG A 852 -9.58 -28.73 -21.82
N SER A 853 -9.45 -29.37 -20.66
CA SER A 853 -9.50 -30.84 -20.59
C SER A 853 -10.89 -31.33 -21.00
N ALA A 854 -10.96 -32.50 -21.65
CA ALA A 854 -12.23 -33.10 -22.05
C ALA A 854 -13.19 -33.35 -20.88
N SER A 855 -12.68 -33.36 -19.63
CA SER A 855 -13.45 -33.48 -18.38
C SER A 855 -14.10 -32.17 -17.89
N SER A 856 -13.90 -31.04 -18.60
CA SER A 856 -14.37 -29.71 -18.18
C SER A 856 -15.28 -29.04 -19.21
N ARG A 857 -16.15 -29.82 -19.88
CA ARG A 857 -17.26 -29.23 -20.63
C ARG A 857 -18.24 -28.61 -19.62
N PRO A 858 -18.63 -27.34 -19.76
CA PRO A 858 -19.77 -26.82 -19.02
C PRO A 858 -20.99 -27.66 -19.39
N SER A 859 -21.79 -28.05 -18.40
CA SER A 859 -23.14 -28.54 -18.64
C SER A 859 -23.85 -27.47 -19.48
N GLU A 860 -24.24 -27.84 -20.70
CA GLU A 860 -25.07 -27.01 -21.56
C GLU A 860 -26.38 -26.64 -20.84
N PRO A 861 -26.98 -25.47 -21.16
CA PRO A 861 -28.04 -24.84 -20.38
C PRO A 861 -29.31 -25.67 -20.19
#